data_AF-A0A4Y7RG71-F1
#
_entry.id   AF-A0A4Y7RG71-F1
#
_cell.length_a   1.000
_cell.length_b   1.000
_cell.length_c   1.000
_cell.angle_alpha   90.00
_cell.angle_beta   90.00
_cell.angle_gamma   90.00
#
_symmetry.space_group_name_H-M   'P 1'
#
loop_
_entity.id
_entity.type
_entity.pdbx_description
1 polymer ?
#
loop_
_entity_poly.entity_id
_entity_poly.type
_entity_poly.pdbx_seq_one_letter_code
_entity_poly.pdbx_strand_id
1 'polypeptide(L)'
;MTKKAIMMGVIISLILAMPAYGFTAKKMQAAIVLDNAKIEACAYIFGGDIYLPLRAVGEALGYEIQWSEKDKTVSVSKTGKNIMIDMNNDKITVDDHVCYMSGDYSGKGFNGGTTIGDRVYMRTDFFSDNFGLKVQWDGLNGIIQLESVIENAISIKTVKEASETDKIKVTLQYPQVDGLADKTVQDSINSIFEKSATDARNEGLKNAEEMEKVVASGYTGTLNKCETYFDYRLKYNQNGLLSVVFMDYQYAGGAHGLMVQSSHTFDLKTGEEYRLKDLVKSDADYVSLINNTVRNEINNRVKEGMLSENAPFKTIKDEQDFYLSNNAVVVYFQQYEYWPYAAGIQEFPVEFSALKEMLKHDFGFLNDNVKEQTRPEDIENGMSGEGKLFMAINKAGIQLLQKISVEEEGQNTILSPVSVSTMLAVLANGAAGKTRAEISAIINPEQLPAKEMNEKYRDTINNLIRSGYEENGKKTTLVELANSLWIQENLRVKDGFLKDAKTYYEADAYNVNFADDSAVSAMNRWIEDKTHNKIQNYLSEVSPQTAMVAFSSLYFNGKWQSPFDKSKTQKEDFQLSDGSTVKVDMMNAERRIGYYEDDQIQAGSFNYYGCSMLVILPKSSTGAYLPGVGYAEVNKALSNLENMKVKIKFPKFNFAQKNDLVSHLKSMGLDSAFDSGSADFTGIADRSAGFNLYISDISQKCTISVDEEGTEAAALTSVVLAGSSMPRENTPPEFYLNKPFIFVIRDDRTGLILFIGKVKNPLDHGRP
;
A
#
# COMPACT_ATOMS: atom_id res chain seq x y z
N MET A 1 -6.30 10.02 -83.50
CA MET A 1 -7.51 10.10 -82.66
C MET A 1 -7.11 10.62 -81.29
N THR A 2 -7.85 11.62 -80.77
CA THR A 2 -8.00 12.07 -79.36
C THR A 2 -6.72 12.49 -78.57
N LYS A 3 -6.53 13.79 -78.26
CA LYS A 3 -6.98 14.58 -77.06
C LYS A 3 -6.23 14.16 -75.77
N LYS A 4 -5.86 14.95 -74.75
CA LYS A 4 -5.78 16.39 -74.36
C LYS A 4 -5.67 16.35 -72.80
N ALA A 5 -4.96 17.30 -72.16
CA ALA A 5 -5.19 17.85 -70.79
C ALA A 5 -4.94 16.92 -69.54
N ILE A 6 -4.05 17.22 -68.58
CA ILE A 6 -3.98 18.27 -67.51
C ILE A 6 -4.60 17.84 -66.15
N MET A 7 -3.92 18.25 -65.05
CA MET A 7 -4.26 18.31 -63.61
C MET A 7 -3.95 17.09 -62.72
N MET A 8 -3.59 17.17 -61.43
CA MET A 8 -2.98 18.16 -60.50
C MET A 8 -3.14 17.54 -59.08
N GLY A 9 -2.09 17.60 -58.24
CA GLY A 9 -2.13 17.27 -56.79
C GLY A 9 -2.19 15.76 -56.49
N VAL A 10 -1.54 15.20 -55.46
CA VAL A 10 -1.28 15.68 -54.11
C VAL A 10 -0.04 14.94 -53.54
N ILE A 11 0.83 15.67 -52.84
CA ILE A 11 1.91 15.11 -52.01
C ILE A 11 1.26 14.44 -50.80
N ILE A 12 1.41 13.13 -50.69
CA ILE A 12 1.02 12.35 -49.50
C ILE A 12 2.14 12.49 -48.47
N SER A 13 1.90 13.32 -47.46
CA SER A 13 2.72 13.37 -46.25
C SER A 13 2.52 12.06 -45.49
N LEU A 14 3.55 11.21 -45.44
CA LEU A 14 3.61 10.06 -44.54
C LEU A 14 3.67 10.58 -43.09
N ILE A 15 2.55 10.45 -42.37
CA ILE A 15 2.54 10.46 -40.91
C ILE A 15 3.13 9.11 -40.47
N LEU A 16 4.34 9.15 -39.92
CA LEU A 16 4.92 8.06 -39.15
C LEU A 16 4.03 7.80 -37.93
N ALA A 17 3.10 6.86 -38.06
CA ALA A 17 2.41 6.27 -36.92
C ALA A 17 3.44 5.46 -36.11
N MET A 18 4.01 6.09 -35.08
CA MET A 18 4.66 5.36 -34.00
C MET A 18 3.56 4.55 -33.28
N PRO A 19 3.72 3.23 -33.09
CA PRO A 19 2.89 2.50 -32.15
C PRO A 19 3.15 3.09 -30.77
N ALA A 20 2.10 3.58 -30.12
CA ALA A 20 2.14 3.94 -28.71
C ALA A 20 2.55 2.69 -27.92
N TYR A 21 3.80 2.66 -27.44
CA TYR A 21 4.19 1.74 -26.37
C TYR A 21 3.46 2.21 -25.11
N GLY A 22 2.28 1.65 -24.88
CA GLY A 22 1.59 1.79 -23.61
C GLY A 22 2.41 1.11 -22.53
N PHE A 23 3.10 1.90 -21.71
CA PHE A 23 3.44 1.46 -20.36
C PHE A 23 2.12 1.27 -19.60
N THR A 24 1.70 0.01 -19.45
CA THR A 24 0.54 -0.33 -18.62
C THR A 24 0.93 -0.20 -17.15
N ALA A 25 0.85 1.02 -16.62
CA ALA A 25 0.73 1.22 -15.17
C ALA A 25 -0.51 0.44 -14.71
N LYS A 26 -0.32 -0.53 -13.81
CA LYS A 26 -1.38 -1.40 -13.28
C LYS A 26 -2.42 -0.50 -12.58
N LYS A 27 -3.61 -0.40 -13.17
CA LYS A 27 -4.74 0.35 -12.63
C LYS A 27 -5.17 -0.29 -11.31
N MET A 28 -4.91 0.37 -10.19
CA MET A 28 -5.32 -0.11 -8.87
C MET A 28 -6.55 0.68 -8.43
N GLN A 29 -7.62 -0.05 -8.09
CA GLN A 29 -8.82 0.51 -7.48
C GLN A 29 -8.72 0.29 -5.97
N ALA A 30 -8.84 1.36 -5.20
CA ALA A 30 -8.80 1.33 -3.74
C ALA A 30 -10.18 1.61 -3.16
N ALA A 31 -10.56 0.92 -2.07
CA ALA A 31 -11.82 1.22 -1.40
C ALA A 31 -11.76 2.60 -0.72
N ILE A 32 -12.91 3.25 -0.56
CA ILE A 32 -12.99 4.56 0.10
C ILE A 32 -13.87 4.43 1.35
N VAL A 33 -13.40 4.98 2.45
CA VAL A 33 -14.14 5.09 3.71
C VAL A 33 -14.18 6.56 4.10
N LEU A 34 -15.37 7.14 4.22
CA LEU A 34 -15.60 8.52 4.66
C LEU A 34 -16.27 8.51 6.02
N ASP A 35 -15.66 9.11 7.04
CA ASP A 35 -16.20 9.18 8.41
C ASP A 35 -16.64 7.81 8.96
N ASN A 36 -15.84 6.78 8.66
CA ASN A 36 -16.08 5.36 8.96
C ASN A 36 -17.23 4.69 8.16
N ALA A 37 -17.83 5.39 7.21
CA ALA A 37 -18.80 4.84 6.27
C ALA A 37 -18.14 4.49 4.93
N LYS A 38 -18.37 3.26 4.45
CA LYS A 38 -17.87 2.83 3.14
C LYS A 38 -18.61 3.57 2.03
N ILE A 39 -17.85 4.08 1.05
CA ILE A 39 -18.40 4.63 -0.19
C ILE A 39 -18.48 3.52 -1.24
N GLU A 40 -19.61 3.42 -1.94
CA GLU A 40 -19.82 2.45 -3.03
C GLU A 40 -19.14 2.91 -4.35
N ALA A 41 -17.89 3.33 -4.24
CA ALA A 41 -17.02 3.70 -5.33
C ALA A 41 -15.56 3.53 -4.89
N CYS A 42 -14.69 3.28 -5.85
CA CYS A 42 -13.26 3.12 -5.58
C CYS A 42 -12.49 4.37 -6.00
N ALA A 43 -11.40 4.65 -5.29
CA ALA A 43 -10.40 5.61 -5.73
C ALA A 43 -9.58 5.02 -6.88
N TYR A 44 -9.01 5.89 -7.69
CA TYR A 44 -8.13 5.54 -8.79
C TYR A 44 -6.72 6.02 -8.48
N ILE A 45 -5.76 5.10 -8.46
CA ILE A 45 -4.35 5.43 -8.20
C ILE A 45 -3.58 5.36 -9.53
N PHE A 46 -2.93 6.46 -9.90
CA PHE A 46 -2.18 6.55 -11.13
C PHE A 46 -0.93 7.42 -10.95
N GLY A 47 0.24 6.89 -11.34
CA GLY A 47 1.51 7.59 -11.19
C GLY A 47 1.93 7.89 -9.73
N GLY A 48 1.25 7.31 -8.74
CA GLY A 48 1.42 7.63 -7.32
C GLY A 48 0.41 8.65 -6.80
N ASP A 49 -0.28 9.36 -7.70
CA ASP A 49 -1.39 10.24 -7.33
C ASP A 49 -2.68 9.45 -7.10
N ILE A 50 -3.45 9.91 -6.12
CA ILE A 50 -4.76 9.35 -5.78
C ILE A 50 -5.83 10.27 -6.34
N TYR A 51 -6.79 9.70 -7.05
CA TYR A 51 -7.94 10.39 -7.59
C TYR A 51 -9.22 9.78 -7.03
N LEU A 52 -10.09 10.61 -6.46
CA LEU A 52 -11.35 10.19 -5.86
C LEU A 52 -12.54 10.48 -6.77
N PRO A 53 -13.57 9.62 -6.78
CA PRO A 53 -14.78 9.80 -7.59
C PRO A 53 -15.62 10.95 -7.04
N LEU A 54 -15.65 12.07 -7.77
CA LEU A 54 -16.27 13.33 -7.34
C LEU A 54 -17.72 13.19 -6.90
N ARG A 55 -18.54 12.52 -7.71
CA ARG A 55 -19.96 12.33 -7.39
C ARG A 55 -20.14 11.54 -6.11
N ALA A 56 -19.49 10.39 -5.98
CA ALA A 56 -19.70 9.48 -4.85
C ALA A 56 -19.25 10.09 -3.52
N VAL A 57 -18.11 10.77 -3.50
CA VAL A 57 -17.62 11.45 -2.29
C VAL A 57 -18.46 12.71 -2.00
N GLY A 58 -18.77 13.51 -3.03
CA GLY A 58 -19.57 14.73 -2.88
C GLY A 58 -20.99 14.45 -2.36
N GLU A 59 -21.69 13.48 -2.94
CA GLU A 59 -23.04 13.10 -2.51
C GLU A 59 -23.04 12.52 -1.08
N ALA A 60 -22.02 11.76 -0.71
CA ALA A 60 -21.87 11.26 0.66
C ALA A 60 -21.66 12.38 1.70
N LEU A 61 -21.05 13.50 1.28
CA LEU A 61 -20.94 14.73 2.06
C LEU A 61 -22.20 15.62 1.97
N GLY A 62 -23.23 15.20 1.25
CA GLY A 62 -24.50 15.90 1.08
C GLY A 62 -24.46 17.04 0.05
N TYR A 63 -23.53 17.01 -0.91
CA TYR A 63 -23.55 17.92 -2.07
C TYR A 63 -24.42 17.35 -3.18
N GLU A 64 -25.08 18.24 -3.93
CA GLU A 64 -25.73 17.90 -5.19
C GLU A 64 -24.72 17.98 -6.34
N ILE A 65 -24.63 16.93 -7.17
CA ILE A 65 -23.61 16.80 -8.22
C ILE A 65 -24.26 16.56 -9.60
N GLN A 66 -24.26 17.57 -10.46
CA GLN A 66 -24.86 17.50 -11.79
C GLN A 66 -23.80 17.53 -12.91
N TRP A 67 -23.93 16.64 -13.90
CA TRP A 67 -23.06 16.58 -15.08
C TRP A 67 -23.78 17.12 -16.31
N SER A 68 -23.16 18.07 -17.02
CA SER A 68 -23.59 18.48 -18.36
C SER A 68 -22.73 17.79 -19.42
N GLU A 69 -23.30 16.82 -20.12
CA GLU A 69 -22.59 16.13 -21.21
C GLU A 69 -22.29 17.06 -22.39
N LYS A 70 -23.17 18.03 -22.65
CA LYS A 70 -23.04 19.00 -23.73
C LYS A 70 -21.86 19.93 -23.50
N ASP A 71 -21.72 20.44 -22.28
CA ASP A 71 -20.74 21.47 -21.95
C ASP A 71 -19.47 20.86 -21.30
N LYS A 72 -19.52 19.57 -20.97
CA LYS A 72 -18.49 18.83 -20.23
C LYS A 72 -18.16 19.48 -18.88
N THR A 73 -19.20 19.92 -18.18
CA THR A 73 -19.09 20.58 -16.88
C THR A 73 -19.72 19.77 -15.76
N VAL A 74 -19.16 19.87 -14.56
CA VAL A 74 -19.77 19.38 -13.31
C VAL A 74 -20.18 20.57 -12.45
N SER A 75 -21.45 20.62 -12.05
CA SER A 75 -21.92 21.53 -11.00
C SER A 75 -21.99 20.76 -9.68
N VAL A 76 -21.40 21.33 -8.63
CA VAL A 76 -21.39 20.82 -7.27
C VAL A 76 -21.99 21.91 -6.38
N SER A 77 -23.04 21.62 -5.63
CA SER A 77 -23.68 22.63 -4.79
C SER A 77 -24.15 22.08 -3.45
N LYS A 78 -23.96 22.88 -2.40
CA LYS A 78 -24.52 22.72 -1.06
C LYS A 78 -24.79 24.11 -0.50
N THR A 79 -25.66 24.25 0.48
CA THR A 79 -25.96 25.56 1.09
C THR A 79 -24.66 26.28 1.48
N GLY A 80 -24.40 27.43 0.85
CA GLY A 80 -23.21 28.25 1.11
C GLY A 80 -21.93 27.84 0.36
N LYS A 81 -21.98 26.85 -0.54
CA LYS A 81 -20.83 26.45 -1.37
C LYS A 81 -21.25 25.95 -2.75
N ASN A 82 -20.71 26.58 -3.80
CA ASN A 82 -20.94 26.23 -5.20
C ASN A 82 -19.61 26.07 -5.94
N ILE A 83 -19.43 24.92 -6.58
CA ILE A 83 -18.25 24.62 -7.39
C ILE A 83 -18.70 24.26 -8.81
N MET A 84 -18.10 24.89 -9.81
CA MET A 84 -18.25 24.55 -11.22
C MET A 84 -16.92 24.06 -11.76
N ILE A 85 -16.90 22.84 -12.30
CA ILE A 85 -15.71 22.24 -12.90
C ILE A 85 -15.94 22.15 -14.41
N ASP A 86 -15.08 22.81 -15.18
CA ASP A 86 -15.08 22.81 -16.63
C ASP A 86 -13.92 21.94 -17.12
N MET A 87 -14.25 20.71 -17.52
CA MET A 87 -13.28 19.68 -17.89
C MET A 87 -12.60 19.97 -19.25
N ASN A 88 -13.16 20.86 -20.08
CA ASN A 88 -12.58 21.20 -21.38
C ASN A 88 -11.48 22.26 -21.24
N ASN A 89 -11.62 23.16 -20.27
CA ASN A 89 -10.74 24.31 -20.07
C ASN A 89 -9.86 24.18 -18.82
N ASP A 90 -9.83 22.99 -18.21
CA ASP A 90 -9.16 22.71 -16.94
C ASP A 90 -9.46 23.75 -15.85
N LYS A 91 -10.70 24.26 -15.79
CA LYS A 91 -11.07 25.41 -14.97
C LYS A 91 -12.05 25.02 -13.86
N ILE A 92 -11.79 25.49 -12.65
CA ILE A 92 -12.65 25.31 -11.48
C ILE A 92 -13.07 26.69 -10.98
N THR A 93 -14.36 26.88 -10.71
CA THR A 93 -14.88 28.08 -10.06
C THR A 93 -15.53 27.71 -8.74
N VAL A 94 -15.04 28.24 -7.61
CA VAL A 94 -15.55 28.01 -6.24
C VAL A 94 -16.09 29.32 -5.69
N ASP A 95 -17.41 29.48 -5.55
CA ASP A 95 -18.04 30.69 -4.97
C ASP A 95 -17.44 32.02 -5.46
N ASP A 96 -17.27 32.14 -6.78
CA ASP A 96 -16.64 33.24 -7.53
C ASP A 96 -15.11 33.26 -7.66
N HIS A 97 -14.39 32.39 -6.95
CA HIS A 97 -12.95 32.18 -7.08
C HIS A 97 -12.62 31.27 -8.27
N VAL A 98 -11.74 31.66 -9.19
CA VAL A 98 -11.36 30.84 -10.34
C VAL A 98 -9.95 30.28 -10.16
N CYS A 99 -9.80 28.95 -10.28
CA CYS A 99 -8.53 28.23 -10.29
C CYS A 99 -8.46 27.22 -11.47
N TYR A 100 -7.29 26.64 -11.72
CA TYR A 100 -7.03 25.79 -12.88
C TYR A 100 -6.40 24.45 -12.52
N MET A 101 -6.98 23.35 -13.00
CA MET A 101 -6.54 21.99 -12.67
C MET A 101 -5.12 21.66 -13.18
N SER A 102 -4.73 22.20 -14.33
CA SER A 102 -3.42 21.99 -14.96
C SER A 102 -2.25 22.70 -14.25
N GLY A 103 -2.54 23.59 -13.30
CA GLY A 103 -1.56 24.14 -12.37
C GLY A 103 -1.80 23.59 -10.97
N ASP A 104 -2.93 23.97 -10.38
CA ASP A 104 -3.25 23.83 -8.95
C ASP A 104 -3.38 22.39 -8.48
N TYR A 105 -3.86 21.52 -9.35
CA TYR A 105 -4.14 20.12 -9.05
C TYR A 105 -3.32 19.18 -9.94
N SER A 106 -2.30 19.68 -10.64
CA SER A 106 -1.57 18.95 -11.67
C SER A 106 -0.89 17.68 -11.12
N GLY A 107 -1.30 16.51 -11.59
CA GLY A 107 -0.76 15.21 -11.20
C GLY A 107 -0.13 14.47 -12.37
N LYS A 108 0.52 13.33 -12.09
CA LYS A 108 1.05 12.46 -13.13
C LYS A 108 -0.12 11.90 -13.93
N GLY A 109 -0.26 12.33 -15.19
CA GLY A 109 -1.18 11.75 -16.17
C GLY A 109 -2.51 12.48 -16.37
N PHE A 110 -3.09 13.07 -15.32
CA PHE A 110 -4.27 13.91 -15.46
C PHE A 110 -3.99 15.30 -14.87
N ASN A 111 -4.40 16.34 -15.60
CA ASN A 111 -4.37 17.73 -15.16
C ASN A 111 -5.38 17.93 -14.02
N GLY A 112 -5.17 17.33 -12.85
CA GLY A 112 -6.01 17.42 -11.65
C GLY A 112 -7.37 16.75 -11.67
N GLY A 113 -7.95 16.54 -12.85
CA GLY A 113 -9.22 15.83 -13.02
C GLY A 113 -9.28 15.05 -14.32
N THR A 114 -10.09 13.99 -14.34
CA THR A 114 -10.32 13.20 -15.55
C THR A 114 -11.66 12.48 -15.50
N THR A 115 -12.12 12.01 -16.66
CA THR A 115 -13.27 11.12 -16.75
C THR A 115 -12.80 9.70 -17.02
N ILE A 116 -13.14 8.77 -16.13
CA ILE A 116 -12.83 7.34 -16.28
C ILE A 116 -14.16 6.58 -16.32
N GLY A 117 -14.46 6.00 -17.49
CA GLY A 117 -15.78 5.44 -17.75
C GLY A 117 -16.84 6.54 -17.78
N ASP A 118 -17.84 6.43 -16.92
CA ASP A 118 -18.95 7.38 -16.76
C ASP A 118 -18.79 8.28 -15.51
N ARG A 119 -17.61 8.29 -14.88
CA ARG A 119 -17.36 9.01 -13.62
C ARG A 119 -16.24 10.03 -13.77
N VAL A 120 -16.44 11.19 -13.15
CA VAL A 120 -15.41 12.22 -12.97
C VAL A 120 -14.61 11.91 -11.71
N TYR A 121 -13.29 11.95 -11.84
CA TYR A 121 -12.33 11.77 -10.77
C TYR A 121 -11.50 13.03 -10.62
N MET A 122 -11.28 13.46 -9.38
CA MET A 122 -10.45 14.61 -9.03
C MET A 122 -9.33 14.16 -8.09
N ARG A 123 -8.18 14.82 -8.12
CA ARG A 123 -7.07 14.51 -7.21
C ARG A 123 -7.45 14.81 -5.75
N THR A 124 -6.83 14.14 -4.79
CA THR A 124 -7.17 14.23 -3.35
C THR A 124 -7.09 15.63 -2.74
N ASP A 125 -6.15 16.45 -3.20
CA ASP A 125 -6.00 17.84 -2.75
C ASP A 125 -7.18 18.73 -3.16
N PHE A 126 -7.85 18.47 -4.28
CA PHE A 126 -9.12 19.13 -4.60
C PHE A 126 -10.17 18.88 -3.52
N PHE A 127 -10.22 17.67 -2.95
CA PHE A 127 -11.14 17.36 -1.85
C PHE A 127 -10.69 17.98 -0.53
N SER A 128 -9.39 18.01 -0.26
CA SER A 128 -8.88 18.70 0.94
C SER A 128 -9.19 20.20 0.91
N ASP A 129 -8.92 20.87 -0.21
CA ASP A 129 -9.06 22.31 -0.37
C ASP A 129 -10.55 22.74 -0.48
N ASN A 130 -11.40 21.91 -1.08
CA ASN A 130 -12.79 22.31 -1.41
C ASN A 130 -13.88 21.55 -0.66
N PHE A 131 -13.59 20.41 -0.04
CA PHE A 131 -14.58 19.62 0.70
C PHE A 131 -14.28 19.52 2.20
N GLY A 132 -13.18 20.13 2.66
CA GLY A 132 -12.79 20.07 4.08
C GLY A 132 -12.47 18.63 4.48
N LEU A 133 -11.71 17.92 3.65
CA LEU A 133 -11.35 16.53 3.92
C LEU A 133 -9.88 16.37 4.32
N LYS A 134 -9.64 15.56 5.35
CA LYS A 134 -8.37 14.87 5.58
C LYS A 134 -8.37 13.60 4.77
N VAL A 135 -7.26 13.35 4.06
CA VAL A 135 -7.10 12.16 3.21
C VAL A 135 -5.90 11.37 3.69
N GLN A 136 -6.11 10.09 3.99
CA GLN A 136 -5.04 9.18 4.40
C GLN A 136 -5.09 7.92 3.54
N TRP A 137 -3.93 7.50 3.04
CA TRP A 137 -3.80 6.26 2.29
C TRP A 137 -3.33 5.12 3.20
N ASP A 138 -4.21 4.16 3.43
CA ASP A 138 -3.84 2.88 4.03
C ASP A 138 -3.42 1.91 2.92
N GLY A 139 -2.13 1.97 2.59
CA GLY A 139 -1.52 1.09 1.59
C GLY A 139 -1.53 -0.40 1.95
N LEU A 140 -1.75 -0.77 3.22
CA LEU A 140 -1.84 -2.16 3.65
C LEU A 140 -3.17 -2.79 3.27
N ASN A 141 -4.25 -2.05 3.52
CA ASN A 141 -5.61 -2.53 3.31
C ASN A 141 -6.19 -2.11 1.95
N GLY A 142 -5.47 -1.27 1.21
CA GLY A 142 -5.95 -0.73 -0.05
C GLY A 142 -7.13 0.22 0.14
N ILE A 143 -7.14 0.97 1.25
CA ILE A 143 -8.25 1.85 1.67
C ILE A 143 -7.78 3.30 1.69
N ILE A 144 -8.55 4.18 1.07
CA ILE A 144 -8.44 5.62 1.28
C ILE A 144 -9.41 6.01 2.41
N GLN A 145 -8.84 6.46 3.52
CA GLN A 145 -9.61 7.01 4.63
C GLN A 145 -9.79 8.51 4.42
N LEU A 146 -11.05 8.94 4.42
CA LEU A 146 -11.48 10.32 4.36
C LEU A 146 -12.12 10.68 5.70
N GLU A 147 -11.76 11.85 6.22
CA GLU A 147 -12.34 12.38 7.44
C GLU A 147 -12.76 13.83 7.22
N SER A 148 -14.02 14.13 7.55
CA SER A 148 -14.57 15.48 7.49
C SER A 148 -13.96 16.35 8.59
N VAL A 149 -13.53 17.56 8.22
CA VAL A 149 -13.02 18.55 9.17
C VAL A 149 -14.11 19.54 9.55
N ILE A 150 -14.04 20.03 10.79
CA ILE A 150 -14.88 21.13 11.26
C ILE A 150 -14.14 22.43 10.95
N GLU A 151 -14.63 23.15 9.95
CA GLU A 151 -14.05 24.43 9.57
C GLU A 151 -14.40 25.54 10.57
N ASN A 152 -13.54 26.56 10.70
CA ASN A 152 -13.89 27.74 11.48
C ASN A 152 -15.11 28.44 10.86
N ALA A 153 -15.98 28.98 11.71
CA ALA A 153 -17.21 29.67 11.31
C ALA A 153 -16.93 31.08 10.74
N ILE A 154 -16.16 31.15 9.67
CA ILE A 154 -15.84 32.35 8.90
C ILE A 154 -16.38 32.19 7.48
N SER A 155 -16.59 33.31 6.78
CA SER A 155 -16.83 33.32 5.35
C SER A 155 -15.63 33.92 4.61
N ILE A 156 -15.35 33.40 3.43
CA ILE A 156 -14.29 33.92 2.56
C ILE A 156 -14.95 34.40 1.28
N LYS A 157 -14.74 35.68 0.96
CA LYS A 157 -15.16 36.27 -0.30
C LYS A 157 -13.95 36.50 -1.18
N THR A 158 -14.06 36.16 -2.47
CA THR A 158 -13.03 36.53 -3.44
C THR A 158 -13.19 37.99 -3.85
N VAL A 159 -12.15 38.79 -3.65
CA VAL A 159 -12.01 40.11 -4.27
C VAL A 159 -11.27 39.94 -5.59
N LYS A 160 -11.81 40.52 -6.67
CA LYS A 160 -11.27 40.41 -8.01
C LYS A 160 -10.94 41.78 -8.58
N GLU A 161 -9.76 41.91 -9.16
CA GLU A 161 -9.34 43.07 -9.92
C GLU A 161 -8.80 42.60 -11.27
N ALA A 162 -9.26 43.22 -12.36
CA ALA A 162 -8.71 42.97 -13.68
C ALA A 162 -8.57 44.29 -14.43
N SER A 163 -7.40 44.50 -15.03
CA SER A 163 -7.17 45.62 -15.94
C SER A 163 -6.28 45.17 -17.08
N GLU A 164 -6.46 45.76 -18.26
CA GLU A 164 -5.63 45.46 -19.41
C GLU A 164 -5.36 46.73 -20.19
N THR A 165 -4.09 46.92 -20.52
CA THR A 165 -3.61 47.96 -21.43
C THR A 165 -2.89 47.31 -22.60
N ASP A 166 -2.37 48.11 -23.52
CA ASP A 166 -1.49 47.59 -24.58
C ASP A 166 -0.16 47.03 -24.02
N LYS A 167 0.22 47.42 -22.79
CA LYS A 167 1.51 47.09 -22.17
C LYS A 167 1.44 45.91 -21.20
N ILE A 168 0.36 45.83 -20.43
CA ILE A 168 0.21 44.84 -19.35
C ILE A 168 -1.23 44.39 -19.20
N LYS A 169 -1.41 43.10 -18.88
CA LYS A 169 -2.64 42.51 -18.35
C LYS A 169 -2.45 42.19 -16.87
N VAL A 170 -3.33 42.69 -16.02
CA VAL A 170 -3.35 42.42 -14.58
C VAL A 170 -4.62 41.66 -14.25
N THR A 171 -4.49 40.53 -13.53
CA THR A 171 -5.60 39.71 -13.04
C THR A 171 -5.28 39.31 -11.60
N LEU A 172 -6.03 39.83 -10.64
CA LEU A 172 -5.84 39.57 -9.21
C LEU A 172 -7.10 38.92 -8.64
N GLN A 173 -6.90 37.89 -7.83
CA GLN A 173 -7.91 37.28 -6.97
C GLN A 173 -7.28 37.11 -5.58
N TYR A 174 -7.93 37.63 -4.54
CA TYR A 174 -7.45 37.48 -3.16
C TYR A 174 -8.63 37.33 -2.18
N PRO A 175 -8.42 36.69 -1.03
CA PRO A 175 -9.49 36.44 -0.08
C PRO A 175 -9.78 37.68 0.74
N GLN A 176 -11.04 37.80 1.16
CA GLN A 176 -11.49 38.69 2.22
C GLN A 176 -12.25 37.85 3.24
N VAL A 177 -11.73 37.77 4.45
CA VAL A 177 -12.32 37.07 5.60
C VAL A 177 -13.42 37.93 6.20
N ASP A 178 -14.54 37.29 6.52
CA ASP A 178 -15.62 37.85 7.31
C ASP A 178 -16.15 36.89 8.38
N GLY A 179 -16.82 37.43 9.40
CA GLY A 179 -17.41 36.66 10.49
C GLY A 179 -16.52 36.44 11.72
N LEU A 180 -15.36 37.11 11.82
CA LEU A 180 -14.57 37.07 13.05
C LEU A 180 -15.21 37.93 14.15
N ALA A 181 -15.07 37.48 15.40
CA ALA A 181 -15.62 38.20 16.55
C ALA A 181 -14.93 39.55 16.79
N ASP A 182 -13.62 39.63 16.53
CA ASP A 182 -12.84 40.87 16.61
C ASP A 182 -12.64 41.46 15.21
N LYS A 183 -13.28 42.61 14.98
CA LYS A 183 -13.21 43.28 13.67
C LYS A 183 -11.83 43.88 13.39
N THR A 184 -11.08 44.28 14.41
CA THR A 184 -9.71 44.79 14.23
C THR A 184 -8.76 43.68 13.79
N VAL A 185 -8.89 42.48 14.37
CA VAL A 185 -8.15 41.29 13.91
C VAL A 185 -8.52 40.95 12.47
N GLN A 186 -9.82 40.95 12.15
CA GLN A 186 -10.30 40.71 10.79
C GLN A 186 -9.73 41.70 9.77
N ASP A 187 -9.79 42.99 10.08
CA ASP A 187 -9.31 44.04 9.20
C ASP A 187 -7.78 43.97 9.05
N SER A 188 -7.05 43.57 10.10
CA SER A 188 -5.60 43.33 10.04
C SER A 188 -5.24 42.19 9.07
N ILE A 189 -5.91 41.04 9.16
CA ILE A 189 -5.70 39.91 8.25
C ILE A 189 -6.04 40.31 6.81
N ASN A 190 -7.19 40.95 6.60
CA ASN A 190 -7.61 41.41 5.27
C ASN A 190 -6.66 42.44 4.67
N SER A 191 -6.06 43.31 5.49
CA SER A 191 -5.06 44.28 5.02
C SER A 191 -3.80 43.60 4.49
N ILE A 192 -3.40 42.46 5.07
CA ILE A 192 -2.27 41.67 4.56
C ILE A 192 -2.61 41.10 3.17
N PHE A 193 -3.83 40.57 3.00
CA PHE A 193 -4.29 40.02 1.72
C PHE A 193 -4.35 41.08 0.61
N GLU A 194 -4.97 42.23 0.91
CA GLU A 194 -5.05 43.36 -0.03
C GLU A 194 -3.67 43.91 -0.37
N LYS A 195 -2.76 43.98 0.61
CA LYS A 195 -1.39 44.44 0.41
C LYS A 195 -0.62 43.50 -0.51
N SER A 196 -0.69 42.18 -0.31
CA SER A 196 0.00 41.21 -1.17
C SER A 196 -0.47 41.32 -2.64
N ALA A 197 -1.77 41.44 -2.88
CA ALA A 197 -2.30 41.65 -4.23
C ALA A 197 -1.88 43.00 -4.83
N THR A 198 -1.87 44.06 -4.01
CA THR A 198 -1.42 45.40 -4.43
C THR A 198 0.06 45.42 -4.79
N ASP A 199 0.90 44.73 -4.02
CA ASP A 199 2.33 44.64 -4.28
C ASP A 199 2.60 43.90 -5.60
N ALA A 200 1.93 42.77 -5.84
CA ALA A 200 2.00 42.03 -7.11
C ALA A 200 1.62 42.90 -8.32
N ARG A 201 0.54 43.68 -8.21
CA ARG A 201 0.14 44.66 -9.25
C ARG A 201 1.22 45.70 -9.49
N ASN A 202 1.75 46.28 -8.42
CA ASN A 202 2.75 47.34 -8.51
C ASN A 202 4.05 46.82 -9.13
N GLU A 203 4.45 45.59 -8.84
CA GLU A 203 5.57 44.91 -9.48
C GLU A 203 5.32 44.73 -10.98
N GLY A 204 4.14 44.26 -11.38
CA GLY A 204 3.73 44.17 -12.77
C GLY A 204 3.84 45.48 -13.53
N LEU A 205 3.27 46.55 -12.95
CA LEU A 205 3.32 47.89 -13.54
C LEU A 205 4.76 48.36 -13.71
N LYS A 206 5.62 48.11 -12.72
CA LYS A 206 7.05 48.42 -12.80
C LYS A 206 7.75 47.61 -13.91
N ASN A 207 7.45 46.32 -14.05
CA ASN A 207 7.99 45.48 -15.12
C ASN A 207 7.59 46.01 -16.51
N ALA A 208 6.34 46.46 -16.66
CA ALA A 208 5.87 47.08 -17.90
C ALA A 208 6.63 48.39 -18.21
N GLU A 209 6.83 49.27 -17.22
CA GLU A 209 7.62 50.49 -17.37
C GLU A 209 9.09 50.22 -17.75
N GLU A 210 9.70 49.19 -17.18
CA GLU A 210 11.07 48.78 -17.52
C GLU A 210 11.16 48.25 -18.95
N MET A 211 10.18 47.49 -19.41
CA MET A 211 10.14 47.00 -20.79
C MET A 211 10.02 48.14 -21.81
N GLU A 212 9.30 49.22 -21.49
CA GLU A 212 9.24 50.39 -22.37
C GLU A 212 10.61 51.06 -22.57
N LYS A 213 11.44 51.09 -21.52
CA LYS A 213 12.81 51.63 -21.63
C LYS A 213 13.66 50.76 -22.56
N VAL A 214 13.45 49.43 -22.55
CA VAL A 214 14.12 48.50 -23.47
C VAL A 214 13.69 48.77 -24.92
N VAL A 215 12.39 48.96 -25.18
CA VAL A 215 11.90 49.33 -26.52
C VAL A 215 12.52 50.65 -26.99
N ALA A 216 12.50 51.67 -26.11
CA ALA A 216 13.06 52.98 -26.41
C ALA A 216 14.58 52.95 -26.69
N SER A 217 15.29 51.92 -26.19
CA SER A 217 16.73 51.72 -26.43
C SER A 217 17.07 51.11 -27.81
N GLY A 218 16.06 50.81 -28.64
CA GLY A 218 16.25 50.36 -30.03
C GLY A 218 16.02 48.87 -30.28
N TYR A 219 15.33 48.16 -29.38
CA TYR A 219 14.95 46.77 -29.61
C TYR A 219 13.91 46.65 -30.74
N THR A 220 14.18 45.79 -31.73
CA THR A 220 13.36 45.67 -32.96
C THR A 220 12.50 44.39 -33.01
N GLY A 221 12.49 43.58 -31.95
CA GLY A 221 11.64 42.38 -31.87
C GLY A 221 10.20 42.71 -31.45
N THR A 222 9.27 41.80 -31.71
CA THR A 222 7.90 41.90 -31.19
C THR A 222 7.93 41.68 -29.67
N LEU A 223 7.52 42.66 -28.87
CA LEU A 223 7.35 42.46 -27.44
C LEU A 223 6.00 41.79 -27.17
N ASN A 224 6.03 40.74 -26.36
CA ASN A 224 4.83 40.21 -25.74
C ASN A 224 4.37 41.17 -24.63
N LYS A 225 3.05 41.26 -24.44
CA LYS A 225 2.42 42.02 -23.37
C LYS A 225 2.89 41.47 -22.02
N CYS A 226 3.18 42.34 -21.04
CA CYS A 226 3.46 41.89 -19.68
C CYS A 226 2.19 41.30 -19.05
N GLU A 227 2.34 40.40 -18.09
CA GLU A 227 1.21 39.82 -17.36
C GLU A 227 1.51 39.75 -15.86
N THR A 228 0.53 40.15 -15.06
CA THR A 228 0.50 39.90 -13.62
C THR A 228 -0.74 39.07 -13.33
N TYR A 229 -0.52 37.90 -12.73
CA TYR A 229 -1.58 37.04 -12.26
C TYR A 229 -1.33 36.73 -10.78
N PHE A 230 -2.21 37.23 -9.92
CA PHE A 230 -2.16 36.99 -8.47
C PHE A 230 -3.38 36.18 -8.04
N ASP A 231 -3.16 35.09 -7.32
CA ASP A 231 -4.23 34.20 -6.88
C ASP A 231 -3.95 33.62 -5.48
N TYR A 232 -4.94 32.97 -4.86
CA TYR A 232 -4.82 32.42 -3.50
C TYR A 232 -5.41 31.01 -3.34
N ARG A 233 -4.92 30.23 -2.38
CA ARG A 233 -5.48 28.93 -1.98
C ARG A 233 -5.68 28.91 -0.48
N LEU A 234 -6.85 28.48 -0.03
CA LEU A 234 -7.09 28.17 1.37
C LEU A 234 -6.61 26.75 1.63
N LYS A 235 -5.60 26.58 2.49
CA LYS A 235 -4.97 25.29 2.76
C LYS A 235 -5.36 24.68 4.10
N TYR A 236 -5.76 25.52 5.05
CA TYR A 236 -6.23 25.09 6.37
C TYR A 236 -7.18 26.11 6.97
N ASN A 237 -8.31 25.67 7.52
CA ASN A 237 -9.29 26.54 8.19
C ASN A 237 -9.93 25.79 9.37
N GLN A 238 -9.19 25.46 10.42
CA GLN A 238 -9.70 24.68 11.57
C GLN A 238 -9.12 25.21 12.87
N ASN A 239 -9.75 24.89 14.01
CA ASN A 239 -9.17 25.10 15.36
C ASN A 239 -8.68 26.54 15.63
N GLY A 240 -9.37 27.54 15.09
CA GLY A 240 -9.00 28.95 15.22
C GLY A 240 -7.81 29.38 14.36
N LEU A 241 -7.27 28.52 13.49
CA LEU A 241 -6.20 28.88 12.56
C LEU A 241 -6.69 28.94 11.12
N LEU A 242 -6.09 29.85 10.34
CA LEU A 242 -6.29 29.98 8.90
C LEU A 242 -4.94 30.01 8.18
N SER A 243 -4.70 29.08 7.27
CA SER A 243 -3.50 29.06 6.42
C SER A 243 -3.85 29.30 4.96
N VAL A 244 -3.23 30.32 4.36
CA VAL A 244 -3.48 30.79 2.99
C VAL A 244 -2.17 30.80 2.23
N VAL A 245 -2.19 30.32 0.99
CA VAL A 245 -1.07 30.40 0.04
C VAL A 245 -1.41 31.39 -1.06
N PHE A 246 -0.49 32.26 -1.42
CA PHE A 246 -0.60 33.19 -2.54
C PHE A 246 0.34 32.79 -3.67
N MET A 247 -0.17 32.89 -4.89
CA MET A 247 0.53 32.64 -6.14
C MET A 247 0.68 33.95 -6.90
N ASP A 248 1.90 34.45 -7.01
CA ASP A 248 2.23 35.67 -7.74
C ASP A 248 3.02 35.33 -9.00
N TYR A 249 2.35 35.39 -10.15
CA TYR A 249 2.96 35.18 -11.46
C TYR A 249 3.20 36.51 -12.16
N GLN A 250 4.46 36.74 -12.52
CA GLN A 250 4.92 37.93 -13.24
C GLN A 250 5.55 37.53 -14.58
N TYR A 251 5.04 38.07 -15.67
CA TYR A 251 5.61 37.93 -17.00
C TYR A 251 6.07 39.29 -17.54
N ALA A 252 7.38 39.45 -17.68
CA ALA A 252 8.00 40.67 -18.19
C ALA A 252 8.45 40.56 -19.66
N GLY A 253 7.77 39.76 -20.49
CA GLY A 253 8.07 39.64 -21.92
C GLY A 253 9.24 38.71 -22.29
N GLY A 254 9.75 37.91 -21.34
CA GLY A 254 10.81 36.93 -21.55
C GLY A 254 10.34 35.62 -22.21
N ALA A 255 11.16 34.57 -22.12
CA ALA A 255 10.82 33.23 -22.61
C ALA A 255 9.70 32.55 -21.81
N HIS A 256 9.60 32.86 -20.51
CA HIS A 256 8.55 32.43 -19.59
C HIS A 256 8.39 33.49 -18.47
N GLY A 257 7.31 33.44 -17.70
CA GLY A 257 7.16 34.27 -16.49
C GLY A 257 7.86 33.67 -15.27
N LEU A 258 7.72 34.30 -14.12
CA LEU A 258 8.20 33.80 -12.83
C LEU A 258 7.01 33.66 -11.89
N MET A 259 6.94 32.54 -11.19
CA MET A 259 5.97 32.30 -10.12
C MET A 259 6.68 32.40 -8.77
N VAL A 260 6.11 33.20 -7.87
CA VAL A 260 6.52 33.29 -6.47
C VAL A 260 5.36 32.83 -5.59
N GLN A 261 5.67 31.98 -4.61
CA GLN A 261 4.73 31.53 -3.60
C GLN A 261 4.99 32.24 -2.27
N SER A 262 3.96 32.85 -1.69
CA SER A 262 3.99 33.25 -0.29
C SER A 262 2.89 32.52 0.47
N SER A 263 3.05 32.39 1.78
CA SER A 263 2.07 31.74 2.63
C SER A 263 1.97 32.44 3.97
N HIS A 264 0.78 32.39 4.55
CA HIS A 264 0.48 33.01 5.82
C HIS A 264 -0.38 32.07 6.66
N THR A 265 -0.01 31.87 7.93
CA THR A 265 -0.77 31.08 8.89
C THR A 265 -1.15 31.95 10.08
N PHE A 266 -2.43 32.30 10.19
CA PHE A 266 -2.94 33.20 11.21
C PHE A 266 -3.61 32.46 12.36
N ASP A 267 -3.42 32.98 13.56
CA ASP A 267 -4.36 32.82 14.66
C ASP A 267 -5.55 33.77 14.44
N LEU A 268 -6.75 33.24 14.23
CA LEU A 268 -7.96 34.02 13.98
C LEU A 268 -8.46 34.79 15.20
N LYS A 269 -7.96 34.48 16.40
CA LYS A 269 -8.31 35.18 17.63
C LYS A 269 -7.42 36.39 17.88
N THR A 270 -6.12 36.26 17.60
CA THR A 270 -5.14 37.34 17.89
C THR A 270 -4.74 38.13 16.65
N GLY A 271 -4.90 37.56 15.46
CA GLY A 271 -4.38 38.11 14.21
C GLY A 271 -2.87 37.90 14.03
N GLU A 272 -2.22 37.20 14.96
CA GLU A 272 -0.79 36.90 14.87
C GLU A 272 -0.53 35.89 13.75
N GLU A 273 0.53 36.16 12.99
CA GLU A 273 1.03 35.25 11.97
C GLU A 273 2.10 34.34 12.58
N TYR A 274 1.87 33.03 12.53
CA TYR A 274 2.79 32.03 13.05
C TYR A 274 3.92 31.73 12.08
N ARG A 275 5.13 31.64 12.63
CA ARG A 275 6.30 31.06 11.96
C ARG A 275 6.39 29.58 12.29
N LEU A 276 7.16 28.84 11.50
CA LEU A 276 7.30 27.38 11.69
C LEU A 276 7.78 27.02 13.11
N LYS A 277 8.76 27.76 13.63
CA LYS A 277 9.27 27.59 15.00
C LYS A 277 8.25 27.87 16.08
N ASP A 278 7.19 28.64 15.79
CA ASP A 278 6.17 28.98 16.78
C ASP A 278 5.27 27.78 17.08
N LEU A 279 5.19 26.80 16.15
CA LEU A 279 4.39 25.58 16.31
C LEU A 279 5.05 24.52 17.21
N VAL A 280 6.38 24.57 17.35
CA VAL A 280 7.19 23.50 17.98
C VAL A 280 7.86 23.96 19.27
N LYS A 281 8.17 23.02 20.17
CA LYS A 281 8.88 23.28 21.43
C LYS A 281 10.26 23.89 21.12
N SER A 282 10.74 24.77 22.00
CA SER A 282 11.99 25.50 21.79
C SER A 282 13.24 24.60 21.75
N ASP A 283 13.16 23.41 22.33
CA ASP A 283 14.22 22.39 22.36
C ASP A 283 14.05 21.29 21.30
N ALA A 284 13.00 21.36 20.47
CA ALA A 284 12.73 20.36 19.44
C ALA A 284 13.71 20.48 18.27
N ASP A 285 14.31 19.36 17.85
CA ASP A 285 15.13 19.28 16.64
C ASP A 285 14.29 19.06 15.37
N TYR A 286 13.32 19.95 15.16
CA TYR A 286 12.42 19.88 14.01
C TYR A 286 13.15 20.15 12.68
N VAL A 287 14.22 20.93 12.70
CA VAL A 287 15.05 21.24 11.52
C VAL A 287 15.65 19.96 10.94
N SER A 288 16.23 19.09 11.78
CA SER A 288 16.77 17.81 11.32
C SER A 288 15.70 16.88 10.75
N LEU A 289 14.53 16.80 11.41
CA LEU A 289 13.40 16.00 10.93
C LEU A 289 12.96 16.47 9.53
N ILE A 290 12.66 17.76 9.38
CA ILE A 290 12.20 18.33 8.10
C ILE A 290 13.28 18.18 7.02
N ASN A 291 14.55 18.42 7.35
CA ASN A 291 15.65 18.23 6.42
C ASN A 291 15.73 16.79 5.90
N ASN A 292 15.50 15.81 6.77
CA ASN A 292 15.50 14.41 6.38
C ASN A 292 14.30 14.09 5.48
N THR A 293 13.10 14.56 5.82
CA THR A 293 11.90 14.41 4.99
C THR A 293 12.09 15.04 3.60
N VAL A 294 12.57 16.28 3.54
CA VAL A 294 12.84 16.99 2.29
C VAL A 294 13.88 16.24 1.45
N ARG A 295 15.01 15.81 2.04
CA ARG A 295 16.03 15.05 1.30
C ARG A 295 15.49 13.73 0.75
N ASN A 296 14.72 12.99 1.55
CA ASN A 296 14.14 11.73 1.12
C ASN A 296 13.19 11.93 -0.06
N GLU A 297 12.34 12.96 0.02
CA GLU A 297 11.38 13.27 -1.04
C GLU A 297 12.06 13.82 -2.31
N ILE A 298 13.10 14.66 -2.18
CA ILE A 298 13.94 15.07 -3.32
C ILE A 298 14.54 13.83 -3.99
N ASN A 299 15.15 12.93 -3.20
CA ASN A 299 15.74 11.71 -3.74
C ASN A 299 14.71 10.84 -4.46
N ASN A 300 13.48 10.75 -3.96
CA ASN A 300 12.40 10.01 -4.58
C ASN A 300 11.97 10.66 -5.91
N ARG A 301 11.72 11.97 -5.92
CA ARG A 301 11.39 12.72 -7.15
C ARG A 301 12.51 12.66 -8.19
N VAL A 302 13.77 12.65 -7.78
CA VAL A 302 14.93 12.46 -8.66
C VAL A 302 14.95 11.05 -9.26
N LYS A 303 14.77 10.00 -8.45
CA LYS A 303 14.67 8.59 -8.94
C LYS A 303 13.53 8.39 -9.94
N GLU A 304 12.48 9.19 -9.82
CA GLU A 304 11.31 9.17 -10.70
C GLU A 304 11.48 10.05 -11.95
N GLY A 305 12.60 10.78 -12.07
CA GLY A 305 12.87 11.69 -13.18
C GLY A 305 12.06 13.00 -13.12
N MET A 306 11.43 13.31 -11.98
CA MET A 306 10.69 14.55 -11.76
C MET A 306 11.59 15.73 -11.43
N LEU A 307 12.69 15.48 -10.74
CA LEU A 307 13.68 16.48 -10.38
C LEU A 307 15.06 16.09 -10.91
N SER A 308 15.91 17.09 -11.14
CA SER A 308 17.30 16.86 -11.55
C SER A 308 18.19 16.52 -10.36
N GLU A 309 19.19 15.64 -10.57
CA GLU A 309 20.10 15.12 -9.55
C GLU A 309 20.97 16.19 -8.86
N ASN A 310 21.12 17.38 -9.46
CA ASN A 310 22.08 18.40 -9.03
C ASN A 310 21.52 19.40 -7.99
N ALA A 311 20.47 19.07 -7.26
CA ALA A 311 19.82 19.98 -6.31
C ALA A 311 20.71 20.23 -5.07
N PRO A 312 21.22 21.45 -4.82
CA PRO A 312 22.14 21.71 -3.71
C PRO A 312 21.43 21.90 -2.36
N PHE A 313 20.32 21.20 -2.10
CA PHE A 313 19.59 21.32 -0.84
C PHE A 313 20.47 20.87 0.33
N LYS A 314 20.72 21.79 1.27
CA LYS A 314 21.53 21.53 2.48
C LYS A 314 20.67 21.43 3.72
N THR A 315 19.87 22.47 3.96
CA THR A 315 18.99 22.61 5.13
C THR A 315 17.88 23.61 4.80
N ILE A 316 16.77 23.52 5.51
CA ILE A 316 15.77 24.58 5.57
C ILE A 316 16.37 25.86 6.19
N LYS A 317 15.78 27.00 5.86
CA LYS A 317 16.13 28.32 6.42
C LYS A 317 15.61 28.43 7.88
N ASP A 318 16.21 29.32 8.67
CA ASP A 318 15.75 29.59 10.05
C ASP A 318 14.29 30.06 10.10
N GLU A 319 13.90 30.88 9.11
CA GLU A 319 12.52 31.32 8.86
C GLU A 319 12.04 30.70 7.54
N GLN A 320 12.02 29.37 7.47
CA GLN A 320 11.54 28.64 6.30
C GLN A 320 10.06 28.92 6.07
N ASP A 321 9.72 29.31 4.84
CA ASP A 321 8.33 29.49 4.42
C ASP A 321 7.57 28.15 4.51
N PHE A 322 6.38 28.21 5.08
CA PHE A 322 5.52 27.05 5.28
C PHE A 322 4.05 27.43 5.28
N TYR A 323 3.19 26.45 5.06
CA TYR A 323 1.76 26.56 5.32
C TYR A 323 1.24 25.30 6.01
N LEU A 324 0.06 25.38 6.60
CA LEU A 324 -0.65 24.21 7.12
C LEU A 324 -1.59 23.67 6.04
N SER A 325 -1.51 22.36 5.81
CA SER A 325 -2.57 21.60 5.14
C SER A 325 -3.40 20.84 6.18
N ASN A 326 -4.49 20.21 5.77
CA ASN A 326 -5.31 19.39 6.69
C ASN A 326 -4.54 18.23 7.35
N ASN A 327 -3.41 17.78 6.79
CA ASN A 327 -2.66 16.61 7.26
C ASN A 327 -1.21 16.90 7.70
N ALA A 328 -0.64 18.05 7.33
CA ALA A 328 0.79 18.27 7.40
C ALA A 328 1.16 19.76 7.51
N VAL A 329 2.33 20.00 8.09
CA VAL A 329 3.11 21.22 7.84
C VAL A 329 3.77 21.06 6.48
N VAL A 330 3.53 21.98 5.54
CA VAL A 330 4.13 21.92 4.21
C VAL A 330 5.20 23.00 4.10
N VAL A 331 6.46 22.59 3.95
CA VAL A 331 7.56 23.51 3.60
C VAL A 331 7.76 23.50 2.09
N TYR A 332 8.15 24.64 1.52
CA TYR A 332 8.32 24.73 0.07
C TYR A 332 9.53 25.58 -0.33
N PHE A 333 9.96 25.41 -1.57
CA PHE A 333 11.10 26.12 -2.16
C PHE A 333 10.69 26.76 -3.47
N GLN A 334 11.13 28.00 -3.67
CA GLN A 334 10.72 28.84 -4.78
C GLN A 334 11.20 28.29 -6.12
N GLN A 335 10.54 28.70 -7.20
CA GLN A 335 11.03 28.46 -8.55
C GLN A 335 12.46 29.02 -8.67
N TYR A 336 13.36 28.26 -9.31
CA TYR A 336 14.79 28.58 -9.42
C TYR A 336 15.61 28.57 -8.12
N GLU A 337 15.03 28.25 -6.95
CA GLU A 337 15.80 28.19 -5.72
C GLU A 337 16.83 27.04 -5.75
N TYR A 338 16.38 25.85 -6.15
CA TYR A 338 17.24 24.66 -6.26
C TYR A 338 17.15 23.95 -7.63
N TRP A 339 16.11 24.23 -8.42
CA TRP A 339 15.83 23.51 -9.68
C TRP A 339 15.49 24.44 -10.85
N PRO A 340 15.62 23.98 -12.11
CA PRO A 340 15.23 24.76 -13.28
C PRO A 340 13.74 25.12 -13.31
N TYR A 341 13.36 26.11 -14.12
CA TYR A 341 11.97 26.57 -14.33
C TYR A 341 10.93 25.45 -14.41
N ALA A 342 11.24 24.40 -15.19
CA ALA A 342 10.33 23.30 -15.49
C ALA A 342 9.95 22.48 -14.26
N ALA A 343 10.73 22.52 -13.18
CA ALA A 343 10.36 21.91 -11.91
C ALA A 343 9.27 22.70 -11.18
N GLY A 344 9.10 24.00 -11.46
CA GLY A 344 8.19 24.85 -10.72
C GLY A 344 8.58 24.99 -9.24
N ILE A 345 7.59 25.32 -8.41
CA ILE A 345 7.73 25.41 -6.96
C ILE A 345 7.63 24.00 -6.38
N GLN A 346 8.50 23.68 -5.42
CA GLN A 346 8.59 22.34 -4.85
C GLN A 346 8.11 22.37 -3.40
N GLU A 347 7.00 21.66 -3.14
CA GLU A 347 6.40 21.53 -1.81
C GLU A 347 6.71 20.16 -1.19
N PHE A 348 6.90 20.14 0.14
CA PHE A 348 7.32 18.99 0.92
C PHE A 348 6.47 18.89 2.19
N PRO A 349 5.39 18.07 2.17
CA PRO A 349 4.55 17.87 3.35
C PRO A 349 5.29 17.06 4.42
N VAL A 350 5.21 17.52 5.67
CA VAL A 350 5.68 16.85 6.88
C VAL A 350 4.45 16.61 7.75
N GLU A 351 3.99 15.36 7.77
CA GLU A 351 2.78 14.99 8.48
C GLU A 351 2.81 15.37 9.96
N PHE A 352 1.67 15.76 10.52
CA PHE A 352 1.56 16.09 11.94
C PHE A 352 1.95 14.90 12.85
N SER A 353 1.75 13.67 12.37
CA SER A 353 2.18 12.42 13.02
C SER A 353 3.68 12.43 13.34
N ALA A 354 4.51 12.90 12.41
CA ALA A 354 5.95 12.97 12.56
C ALA A 354 6.40 14.10 13.51
N LEU A 355 5.57 15.15 13.64
CA LEU A 355 5.83 16.30 14.50
C LEU A 355 5.23 16.18 15.90
N LYS A 356 4.42 15.14 16.17
CA LYS A 356 3.65 14.96 17.42
C LYS A 356 4.39 15.35 18.69
N GLU A 357 5.56 14.75 18.92
CA GLU A 357 6.34 14.95 20.15
C GLU A 357 7.05 16.31 20.18
N MET A 358 7.17 16.98 19.04
CA MET A 358 7.83 18.26 18.85
C MET A 358 6.87 19.44 18.95
N LEU A 359 5.57 19.26 18.71
CA LEU A 359 4.58 20.34 18.76
C LEU A 359 4.46 20.93 20.17
N LYS A 360 4.27 22.25 20.29
CA LYS A 360 3.88 22.85 21.58
C LYS A 360 2.50 22.33 21.96
N HIS A 361 2.23 22.29 23.26
CA HIS A 361 0.96 21.81 23.81
C HIS A 361 -0.26 22.45 23.13
N ASP A 362 -0.22 23.76 22.90
CA ASP A 362 -1.33 24.50 22.30
C ASP A 362 -1.59 24.13 20.84
N PHE A 363 -0.66 23.46 20.16
CA PHE A 363 -0.80 22.93 18.81
C PHE A 363 -0.95 21.40 18.78
N GLY A 364 -1.14 20.75 19.93
CA GLY A 364 -1.37 19.30 20.02
C GLY A 364 -2.53 18.84 19.14
N PHE A 365 -3.54 19.69 18.94
CA PHE A 365 -4.69 19.44 18.08
C PHE A 365 -4.35 19.20 16.61
N LEU A 366 -3.19 19.68 16.13
CA LEU A 366 -2.73 19.38 14.78
C LEU A 366 -2.47 17.87 14.61
N ASN A 367 -2.08 17.21 15.69
CA ASN A 367 -1.90 15.76 15.75
C ASN A 367 -3.14 15.00 16.27
N ASP A 368 -4.19 15.67 16.77
CA ASP A 368 -5.38 15.00 17.36
C ASP A 368 -6.16 14.12 16.36
N ASN A 369 -5.79 14.12 15.07
CA ASN A 369 -6.32 13.23 14.03
C ASN A 369 -5.35 12.14 13.56
N VAL A 370 -4.23 11.97 14.26
CA VAL A 370 -3.55 10.67 14.28
C VAL A 370 -4.07 9.99 15.52
N LYS A 371 -5.18 9.24 15.38
CA LYS A 371 -5.27 7.99 16.15
C LYS A 371 -3.89 7.38 16.02
N GLU A 372 -3.17 7.27 17.15
CA GLU A 372 -1.83 6.68 17.22
C GLU A 372 -1.71 5.61 16.16
N GLN A 373 -0.59 5.61 15.39
CA GLN A 373 -0.15 4.51 14.54
C GLN A 373 -0.99 3.29 14.84
N THR A 374 -1.99 3.07 13.98
CA THR A 374 -3.15 2.24 14.28
C THR A 374 -2.75 1.14 15.25
N ARG A 375 -3.16 1.26 16.52
CA ARG A 375 -2.88 0.18 17.48
C ARG A 375 -3.38 -1.10 16.80
N PRO A 376 -2.72 -2.25 16.95
CA PRO A 376 -3.22 -3.49 16.37
C PRO A 376 -4.72 -3.72 16.65
N GLU A 377 -5.17 -3.21 17.81
CA GLU A 377 -6.55 -3.17 18.30
C GLU A 377 -7.51 -2.26 17.48
N ASP A 378 -7.02 -1.17 16.87
CA ASP A 378 -7.81 -0.25 16.03
C ASP A 378 -7.92 -0.72 14.57
N ILE A 379 -6.90 -1.41 14.04
CA ILE A 379 -7.02 -2.20 12.78
C ILE A 379 -8.04 -3.32 12.97
N GLU A 380 -7.99 -4.00 14.12
CA GLU A 380 -8.92 -5.05 14.49
C GLU A 380 -10.38 -4.58 14.56
N ASN A 381 -10.64 -3.36 14.98
CA ASN A 381 -12.00 -2.84 15.13
C ASN A 381 -12.63 -2.33 13.82
N GLY A 382 -11.84 -1.95 12.81
CA GLY A 382 -12.31 -1.48 11.50
C GLY A 382 -12.38 -2.55 10.40
N MET A 383 -11.79 -3.73 10.64
CA MET A 383 -11.78 -4.84 9.68
C MET A 383 -13.16 -5.48 9.50
N SER A 384 -13.49 -5.84 8.26
CA SER A 384 -14.61 -6.75 8.00
C SER A 384 -14.40 -8.07 8.77
N GLY A 385 -15.48 -8.78 9.12
CA GLY A 385 -15.34 -10.08 9.79
C GLY A 385 -14.50 -11.10 9.01
N GLU A 386 -14.27 -10.89 7.71
CA GLU A 386 -13.33 -11.69 6.89
C GLU A 386 -11.87 -11.25 7.10
N GLY A 387 -11.58 -9.94 7.10
CA GLY A 387 -10.25 -9.41 7.40
C GLY A 387 -9.76 -9.81 8.81
N LYS A 388 -10.66 -9.77 9.80
CA LYS A 388 -10.34 -10.22 11.16
C LYS A 388 -9.98 -11.71 11.23
N LEU A 389 -10.69 -12.56 10.48
CA LEU A 389 -10.41 -13.99 10.39
C LEU A 389 -9.02 -14.23 9.79
N PHE A 390 -8.67 -13.56 8.70
CA PHE A 390 -7.35 -13.72 8.06
C PHE A 390 -6.21 -13.22 8.96
N MET A 391 -6.42 -12.12 9.67
CA MET A 391 -5.48 -11.68 10.68
C MET A 391 -5.30 -12.70 11.79
N ALA A 392 -6.38 -13.30 12.32
CA ALA A 392 -6.28 -14.34 13.34
C ALA A 392 -5.48 -15.56 12.84
N ILE A 393 -5.77 -16.03 11.62
CA ILE A 393 -5.01 -17.10 10.96
C ILE A 393 -3.53 -16.75 10.85
N ASN A 394 -3.22 -15.54 10.39
CA ASN A 394 -1.84 -15.07 10.23
C ASN A 394 -1.11 -15.00 11.58
N LYS A 395 -1.74 -14.42 12.61
CA LYS A 395 -1.17 -14.34 13.97
C LYS A 395 -0.89 -15.71 14.56
N ALA A 396 -1.87 -16.63 14.51
CA ALA A 396 -1.73 -17.98 15.02
C ALA A 396 -0.61 -18.74 14.29
N GLY A 397 -0.52 -18.61 12.97
CA GLY A 397 0.52 -19.25 12.18
C GLY A 397 1.92 -18.71 12.46
N ILE A 398 2.08 -17.40 12.63
CA ILE A 398 3.36 -16.79 13.01
C ILE A 398 3.80 -17.30 14.38
N GLN A 399 2.90 -17.31 15.37
CA GLN A 399 3.18 -17.85 16.71
C GLN A 399 3.58 -19.33 16.68
N LEU A 400 2.90 -20.12 15.85
CA LEU A 400 3.20 -21.55 15.69
C LEU A 400 4.58 -21.77 15.05
N LEU A 401 4.92 -21.01 14.00
CA LEU A 401 6.26 -21.07 13.40
C LEU A 401 7.35 -20.68 14.40
N GLN A 402 7.12 -19.65 15.23
CA GLN A 402 8.06 -19.24 16.27
C GLN A 402 8.37 -20.39 17.23
N LYS A 403 7.33 -21.10 17.69
CA LYS A 403 7.49 -22.25 18.59
C LYS A 403 8.23 -23.41 17.91
N ILE A 404 7.84 -23.77 16.68
CA ILE A 404 8.53 -24.81 15.88
C ILE A 404 10.00 -24.46 15.68
N SER A 405 10.31 -23.19 15.43
CA SER A 405 11.68 -22.74 15.18
C SER A 405 12.57 -22.71 16.42
N VAL A 406 11.98 -22.76 17.62
CA VAL A 406 12.70 -22.93 18.90
C VAL A 406 13.01 -24.41 19.14
N GLU A 407 12.07 -25.32 18.86
CA GLU A 407 12.29 -26.76 19.03
C GLU A 407 13.25 -27.33 17.99
N GLU A 408 13.12 -26.93 16.73
CA GLU A 408 13.96 -27.39 15.61
C GLU A 408 15.23 -26.52 15.44
N GLU A 409 15.91 -26.23 16.55
CA GLU A 409 17.09 -25.38 16.56
C GLU A 409 18.21 -25.99 15.70
N GLY A 410 18.40 -25.45 14.49
CA GLY A 410 19.45 -25.95 13.58
C GLY A 410 18.98 -26.12 12.15
N GLN A 411 17.70 -26.35 11.94
CA GLN A 411 17.13 -26.74 10.65
C GLN A 411 16.39 -25.58 9.97
N ASN A 412 16.13 -25.73 8.67
CA ASN A 412 15.15 -24.89 7.99
C ASN A 412 13.75 -25.13 8.59
N THR A 413 12.93 -24.09 8.68
CA THR A 413 11.55 -24.22 9.14
C THR A 413 10.56 -23.60 8.16
N ILE A 414 9.36 -24.19 8.07
CA ILE A 414 8.26 -23.76 7.23
C ILE A 414 6.94 -24.25 7.82
N LEU A 415 5.93 -23.38 7.76
CA LEU A 415 4.56 -23.66 8.18
C LEU A 415 3.61 -23.05 7.15
N SER A 416 2.45 -23.66 6.96
CA SER A 416 1.31 -23.03 6.28
C SER A 416 0.21 -22.66 7.29
N PRO A 417 0.09 -21.36 7.67
CA PRO A 417 -0.93 -20.89 8.60
C PRO A 417 -2.36 -21.22 8.19
N VAL A 418 -2.70 -20.98 6.92
CA VAL A 418 -4.03 -21.25 6.38
C VAL A 418 -4.39 -22.73 6.44
N SER A 419 -3.43 -23.62 6.18
CA SER A 419 -3.64 -25.07 6.18
C SER A 419 -3.89 -25.60 7.58
N VAL A 420 -3.05 -25.23 8.57
CA VAL A 420 -3.28 -25.62 9.98
C VAL A 420 -4.62 -25.09 10.47
N SER A 421 -4.92 -23.82 10.20
CA SER A 421 -6.15 -23.18 10.68
C SER A 421 -7.40 -23.82 10.06
N THR A 422 -7.31 -24.24 8.79
CA THR A 422 -8.39 -25.00 8.13
C THR A 422 -8.62 -26.35 8.81
N MET A 423 -7.55 -27.11 9.12
CA MET A 423 -7.69 -28.39 9.83
C MET A 423 -8.30 -28.21 11.23
N LEU A 424 -7.87 -27.18 11.97
CA LEU A 424 -8.47 -26.83 13.25
C LEU A 424 -9.95 -26.44 13.11
N ALA A 425 -10.33 -25.76 12.03
CA ALA A 425 -11.73 -25.41 11.77
C ALA A 425 -12.60 -26.65 11.47
N VAL A 426 -12.05 -27.64 10.77
CA VAL A 426 -12.70 -28.96 10.59
C VAL A 426 -12.91 -29.61 11.95
N LEU A 427 -11.87 -29.69 12.78
CA LEU A 427 -11.94 -30.27 14.13
C LEU A 427 -12.93 -29.52 15.04
N ALA A 428 -13.01 -28.19 14.93
CA ALA A 428 -13.95 -27.37 15.70
C ALA A 428 -15.42 -27.69 15.40
N ASN A 429 -15.75 -28.08 14.15
CA ASN A 429 -17.10 -28.52 13.79
C ASN A 429 -17.46 -29.87 14.42
N GLY A 430 -16.45 -30.69 14.71
CA GLY A 430 -16.59 -31.96 15.40
C GLY A 430 -16.54 -31.88 16.92
N ALA A 431 -16.03 -30.77 17.45
CA ALA A 431 -15.78 -30.58 18.87
C ALA A 431 -16.98 -29.96 19.61
N ALA A 432 -17.06 -30.21 20.92
CA ALA A 432 -18.00 -29.57 21.83
C ALA A 432 -17.31 -29.13 23.14
N GLY A 433 -18.06 -28.43 23.99
CA GLY A 433 -17.61 -28.00 25.32
C GLY A 433 -16.26 -27.29 25.33
N LYS A 434 -15.39 -27.70 26.27
CA LYS A 434 -14.04 -27.14 26.46
C LYS A 434 -13.18 -27.30 25.21
N THR A 435 -13.24 -28.46 24.56
CA THR A 435 -12.45 -28.76 23.35
C THR A 435 -12.75 -27.79 22.23
N ARG A 436 -14.03 -27.50 21.96
CA ARG A 436 -14.39 -26.50 20.96
C ARG A 436 -13.95 -25.09 21.34
N ALA A 437 -14.07 -24.72 22.61
CA ALA A 437 -13.66 -23.41 23.09
C ALA A 437 -12.14 -23.18 22.93
N GLU A 438 -11.32 -24.17 23.29
CA GLU A 438 -9.86 -24.13 23.12
C GLU A 438 -9.46 -24.02 21.64
N ILE A 439 -10.09 -24.79 20.74
CA ILE A 439 -9.83 -24.67 19.30
C ILE A 439 -10.23 -23.27 18.80
N SER A 440 -11.41 -22.79 19.19
CA SER A 440 -11.93 -21.49 18.75
C SER A 440 -11.07 -20.33 19.23
N ALA A 441 -10.45 -20.42 20.41
CA ALA A 441 -9.54 -19.40 20.91
C ALA A 441 -8.30 -19.20 20.01
N ILE A 442 -7.90 -20.23 19.25
CA ILE A 442 -6.74 -20.16 18.35
C ILE A 442 -7.14 -19.57 16.98
N ILE A 443 -8.27 -20.02 16.41
CA ILE A 443 -8.60 -19.74 14.99
C ILE A 443 -9.83 -18.84 14.79
N ASN A 444 -10.55 -18.51 15.85
CA ASN A 444 -11.76 -17.68 15.82
C ASN A 444 -11.86 -16.81 17.10
N PRO A 445 -10.85 -15.97 17.39
CA PRO A 445 -10.82 -15.17 18.62
C PRO A 445 -11.99 -14.19 18.75
N GLU A 446 -12.55 -13.75 17.63
CA GLU A 446 -13.73 -12.88 17.55
C GLU A 446 -15.06 -13.63 17.81
N GLN A 447 -15.01 -14.95 18.02
CA GLN A 447 -16.18 -15.78 18.30
C GLN A 447 -17.28 -15.66 17.24
N LEU A 448 -16.90 -15.58 15.96
CA LEU A 448 -17.85 -15.59 14.86
C LEU A 448 -18.80 -16.79 14.98
N PRO A 449 -20.10 -16.63 14.67
CA PRO A 449 -21.03 -17.74 14.63
C PRO A 449 -20.50 -18.87 13.74
N ALA A 450 -20.64 -20.12 14.18
CA ALA A 450 -20.04 -21.27 13.49
C ALA A 450 -20.39 -21.35 12.00
N LYS A 451 -21.65 -21.08 11.66
CA LYS A 451 -22.11 -21.06 10.26
C LYS A 451 -21.35 -20.00 9.43
N GLU A 452 -21.19 -18.80 9.98
CA GLU A 452 -20.48 -17.71 9.31
C GLU A 452 -18.99 -18.04 9.15
N MET A 453 -18.36 -18.58 10.19
CA MET A 453 -16.98 -19.04 10.12
C MET A 453 -16.80 -20.11 9.03
N ASN A 454 -17.68 -21.11 9.00
CA ASN A 454 -17.66 -22.17 7.99
C ASN A 454 -17.81 -21.60 6.56
N GLU A 455 -18.74 -20.67 6.34
CA GLU A 455 -18.94 -20.02 5.05
C GLU A 455 -17.71 -19.20 4.63
N LYS A 456 -17.08 -18.46 5.55
CA LYS A 456 -15.85 -17.70 5.26
C LYS A 456 -14.69 -18.62 4.89
N TYR A 457 -14.46 -19.71 5.61
CA TYR A 457 -13.42 -20.68 5.25
C TYR A 457 -13.68 -21.29 3.87
N ARG A 458 -14.93 -21.67 3.57
CA ARG A 458 -15.31 -22.18 2.25
C ARG A 458 -15.00 -21.19 1.14
N ASP A 459 -15.39 -19.94 1.32
CA ASP A 459 -15.21 -18.91 0.30
C ASP A 459 -13.72 -18.59 0.12
N THR A 460 -12.95 -18.58 1.22
CA THR A 460 -11.48 -18.45 1.20
C THR A 460 -10.81 -19.59 0.43
N ILE A 461 -11.16 -20.84 0.76
CA ILE A 461 -10.60 -22.04 0.11
C ILE A 461 -10.98 -22.05 -1.37
N ASN A 462 -12.23 -21.75 -1.71
CA ASN A 462 -12.67 -21.64 -3.10
C ASN A 462 -11.89 -20.54 -3.84
N ASN A 463 -11.68 -19.38 -3.22
CA ASN A 463 -10.90 -18.30 -3.82
C ASN A 463 -9.42 -18.68 -3.99
N LEU A 464 -8.81 -19.40 -3.05
CA LEU A 464 -7.43 -19.85 -3.18
C LEU A 464 -7.26 -20.93 -4.26
N ILE A 465 -8.12 -21.96 -4.26
CA ILE A 465 -8.00 -23.14 -5.12
C ILE A 465 -8.54 -22.90 -6.54
N ARG A 466 -9.70 -22.22 -6.66
CA ARG A 466 -10.43 -22.13 -7.94
C ARG A 466 -10.06 -20.94 -8.79
N SER A 467 -9.66 -19.82 -8.18
CA SER A 467 -9.35 -18.59 -8.93
C SER A 467 -7.88 -18.51 -9.39
N GLY A 468 -7.14 -19.62 -9.34
CA GLY A 468 -5.72 -19.72 -9.70
C GLY A 468 -5.37 -18.79 -10.84
N TYR A 469 -4.58 -17.77 -10.54
CA TYR A 469 -4.42 -16.57 -11.35
C TYR A 469 -4.14 -16.94 -12.80
N GLU A 470 -5.02 -16.51 -13.70
CA GLU A 470 -4.92 -16.86 -15.11
C GLU A 470 -4.34 -15.68 -15.88
N GLU A 471 -3.29 -15.95 -16.66
CA GLU A 471 -2.85 -15.08 -17.75
C GLU A 471 -3.03 -15.85 -19.06
N ASN A 472 -3.82 -15.30 -19.99
CA ASN A 472 -4.09 -15.92 -21.30
C ASN A 472 -4.65 -17.36 -21.20
N GLY A 473 -5.47 -17.65 -20.18
CA GLY A 473 -6.10 -18.97 -19.98
C GLY A 473 -5.16 -20.06 -19.45
N LYS A 474 -3.98 -19.71 -18.90
CA LYS A 474 -3.09 -20.63 -18.17
C LYS A 474 -2.98 -20.21 -16.71
N LYS A 475 -3.13 -21.16 -15.78
CA LYS A 475 -2.86 -20.95 -14.35
C LYS A 475 -1.37 -20.64 -14.15
N THR A 476 -1.05 -19.44 -13.69
CA THR A 476 0.33 -18.96 -13.43
C THR A 476 0.76 -19.12 -11.98
N THR A 477 -0.21 -19.33 -11.07
CA THR A 477 0.01 -19.79 -9.69
C THR A 477 -1.07 -20.83 -9.34
N LEU A 478 -0.64 -21.98 -8.82
CA LEU A 478 -1.44 -23.09 -8.34
C LEU A 478 -1.28 -23.21 -6.82
N VAL A 479 -2.42 -23.21 -6.13
CA VAL A 479 -2.51 -23.46 -4.69
C VAL A 479 -3.45 -24.64 -4.48
N GLU A 480 -2.96 -25.68 -3.83
CA GLU A 480 -3.74 -26.88 -3.54
C GLU A 480 -3.68 -27.15 -2.05
N LEU A 481 -4.84 -27.07 -1.40
CA LEU A 481 -5.01 -27.36 0.01
C LEU A 481 -5.67 -28.73 0.14
N ALA A 482 -5.11 -29.59 0.98
CA ALA A 482 -5.64 -30.91 1.24
C ALA A 482 -5.67 -31.20 2.74
N ASN A 483 -6.81 -31.66 3.23
CA ASN A 483 -7.03 -32.00 4.62
C ASN A 483 -7.67 -33.39 4.72
N SER A 484 -7.15 -34.24 5.62
CA SER A 484 -7.80 -35.51 5.92
C SER A 484 -7.81 -35.85 7.41
N LEU A 485 -8.90 -36.52 7.82
CA LEU A 485 -9.06 -37.15 9.12
C LEU A 485 -9.11 -38.67 8.96
N TRP A 486 -8.37 -39.36 9.80
CA TRP A 486 -8.31 -40.82 9.84
C TRP A 486 -8.76 -41.26 11.23
N ILE A 487 -9.87 -41.99 11.29
CA ILE A 487 -10.60 -42.25 12.53
C ILE A 487 -10.70 -43.77 12.73
N GLN A 488 -10.56 -44.22 13.98
CA GLN A 488 -10.64 -45.65 14.28
C GLN A 488 -11.98 -46.25 13.80
N GLU A 489 -11.93 -47.42 13.17
CA GLU A 489 -13.08 -48.03 12.46
C GLU A 489 -14.29 -48.35 13.36
N ASN A 490 -14.07 -48.53 14.66
CA ASN A 490 -15.12 -48.82 15.63
C ASN A 490 -15.97 -47.60 16.01
N LEU A 491 -15.63 -46.41 15.48
CA LEU A 491 -16.37 -45.17 15.68
C LEU A 491 -17.08 -44.78 14.38
N ARG A 492 -18.41 -44.85 14.40
CA ARG A 492 -19.22 -44.38 13.27
C ARG A 492 -19.20 -42.86 13.22
N VAL A 493 -18.57 -42.31 12.18
CA VAL A 493 -18.59 -40.87 11.90
C VAL A 493 -19.99 -40.44 11.49
N LYS A 494 -20.44 -39.30 12.00
CA LYS A 494 -21.76 -38.73 11.72
C LYS A 494 -21.81 -38.17 10.30
N ASP A 495 -22.87 -38.51 9.55
CA ASP A 495 -23.05 -38.06 8.17
C ASP A 495 -23.08 -36.53 8.04
N GLY A 496 -23.62 -35.83 9.04
CA GLY A 496 -23.62 -34.37 9.10
C GLY A 496 -22.22 -33.78 9.15
N PHE A 497 -21.33 -34.37 9.97
CA PHE A 497 -19.94 -33.94 10.06
C PHE A 497 -19.19 -34.17 8.75
N LEU A 498 -19.35 -35.35 8.12
CA LEU A 498 -18.75 -35.65 6.82
C LEU A 498 -19.17 -34.64 5.75
N LYS A 499 -20.46 -34.30 5.73
CA LYS A 499 -21.02 -33.31 4.80
C LYS A 499 -20.42 -31.93 5.02
N ASP A 500 -20.33 -31.47 6.26
CA ASP A 500 -19.82 -30.13 6.58
C ASP A 500 -18.31 -30.04 6.35
N ALA A 501 -17.54 -31.06 6.74
CA ALA A 501 -16.11 -31.17 6.46
C ALA A 501 -15.81 -31.05 4.96
N LYS A 502 -16.59 -31.76 4.12
CA LYS A 502 -16.42 -31.71 2.67
C LYS A 502 -16.90 -30.38 2.07
N THR A 503 -18.05 -29.88 2.52
CA THR A 503 -18.71 -28.69 1.95
C THR A 503 -17.95 -27.40 2.25
N TYR A 504 -17.44 -27.26 3.47
CA TYR A 504 -16.84 -26.00 3.91
C TYR A 504 -15.31 -25.98 3.84
N TYR A 505 -14.65 -27.14 3.86
CA TYR A 505 -13.19 -27.21 4.04
C TYR A 505 -12.47 -28.07 3.01
N GLU A 506 -13.19 -28.64 2.05
CA GLU A 506 -12.70 -29.66 1.12
C GLU A 506 -11.96 -30.82 1.82
N ALA A 507 -12.31 -31.10 3.08
CA ALA A 507 -11.65 -32.10 3.90
C ALA A 507 -12.30 -33.49 3.72
N ASP A 508 -11.46 -34.52 3.69
CA ASP A 508 -11.89 -35.92 3.66
C ASP A 508 -11.80 -36.55 5.05
N ALA A 509 -12.65 -37.54 5.33
CA ALA A 509 -12.57 -38.32 6.56
C ALA A 509 -12.76 -39.80 6.25
N TYR A 510 -11.90 -40.63 6.83
CA TYR A 510 -11.81 -42.06 6.57
C TYR A 510 -11.84 -42.84 7.88
N ASN A 511 -12.60 -43.94 7.90
CA ASN A 511 -12.49 -44.93 8.95
C ASN A 511 -11.42 -45.96 8.59
N VAL A 512 -10.49 -46.23 9.50
CA VAL A 512 -9.41 -47.21 9.32
C VAL A 512 -9.19 -48.04 10.59
N ASN A 513 -8.69 -49.25 10.41
CA ASN A 513 -8.20 -50.07 11.53
C ASN A 513 -6.72 -49.76 11.77
N PHE A 514 -6.41 -48.99 12.82
CA PHE A 514 -5.02 -48.65 13.14
C PHE A 514 -4.15 -49.82 13.61
N ALA A 515 -4.75 -51.00 13.87
CA ALA A 515 -4.00 -52.23 14.15
C ALA A 515 -3.57 -52.98 12.87
N ASP A 516 -4.05 -52.55 11.70
CA ASP A 516 -3.68 -53.13 10.39
C ASP A 516 -2.68 -52.21 9.67
N ASP A 517 -1.57 -52.80 9.19
CA ASP A 517 -0.54 -52.12 8.40
C ASP A 517 -1.10 -51.46 7.12
N SER A 518 -2.27 -51.92 6.65
CA SER A 518 -2.99 -51.31 5.53
C SER A 518 -3.40 -49.85 5.79
N ALA A 519 -3.59 -49.46 7.07
CA ALA A 519 -3.89 -48.08 7.45
C ALA A 519 -2.71 -47.14 7.18
N VAL A 520 -1.50 -47.54 7.57
CA VAL A 520 -0.25 -46.79 7.29
C VAL A 520 -0.07 -46.62 5.79
N SER A 521 -0.29 -47.69 5.02
CA SER A 521 -0.20 -47.67 3.56
C SER A 521 -1.22 -46.73 2.91
N ALA A 522 -2.46 -46.70 3.42
CA ALA A 522 -3.51 -45.82 2.91
C ALA A 522 -3.23 -44.35 3.21
N MET A 523 -2.78 -44.04 4.44
CA MET A 523 -2.37 -42.69 4.83
C MET A 523 -1.19 -42.20 4.00
N ASN A 524 -0.14 -43.01 3.84
CA ASN A 524 1.01 -42.67 2.99
C ASN A 524 0.59 -42.41 1.54
N ARG A 525 -0.28 -43.25 0.96
CA ARG A 525 -0.78 -43.05 -0.40
C ARG A 525 -1.58 -41.76 -0.55
N TRP A 526 -2.40 -41.41 0.44
CA TRP A 526 -3.13 -40.14 0.42
C TRP A 526 -2.17 -38.96 0.46
N ILE A 527 -1.13 -39.01 1.30
CA ILE A 527 -0.11 -37.96 1.39
C ILE A 527 0.67 -37.86 0.06
N GLU A 528 1.07 -38.97 -0.51
CA GLU A 528 1.77 -39.04 -1.81
C GLU A 528 0.95 -38.40 -2.93
N ASP A 529 -0.34 -38.75 -3.03
CA ASP A 529 -1.26 -38.19 -4.02
C ASP A 529 -1.41 -36.66 -3.84
N LYS A 530 -1.68 -36.21 -2.61
CA LYS A 530 -1.90 -34.79 -2.30
C LYS A 530 -0.64 -33.93 -2.33
N THR A 531 0.52 -34.53 -2.52
CA THR A 531 1.81 -33.82 -2.58
C THR A 531 2.52 -34.02 -3.91
N HIS A 532 1.84 -34.54 -4.95
CA HIS A 532 2.43 -34.83 -6.25
C HIS A 532 3.69 -35.70 -6.17
N ASN A 533 3.65 -36.72 -5.32
CA ASN A 533 4.75 -37.66 -5.06
C ASN A 533 6.01 -37.03 -4.45
N LYS A 534 5.93 -35.78 -3.95
CA LYS A 534 7.06 -35.11 -3.30
C LYS A 534 7.34 -35.66 -1.91
N ILE A 535 6.31 -36.16 -1.23
CA ILE A 535 6.44 -36.81 0.07
C ILE A 535 5.99 -38.26 -0.08
N GLN A 536 6.87 -39.19 0.27
CA GLN A 536 6.66 -40.63 0.19
C GLN A 536 7.02 -41.28 1.52
N ASN A 537 6.34 -42.37 1.87
CA ASN A 537 6.60 -43.12 3.11
C ASN A 537 6.60 -42.25 4.39
N TYR A 538 5.63 -41.34 4.51
CA TYR A 538 5.54 -40.35 5.58
C TYR A 538 5.40 -40.94 6.99
N LEU A 539 4.65 -42.03 7.12
CA LEU A 539 4.46 -42.81 8.34
C LEU A 539 5.24 -44.12 8.21
N SER A 540 6.06 -44.42 9.20
CA SER A 540 6.68 -45.75 9.37
C SER A 540 5.76 -46.71 10.11
N GLU A 541 5.08 -46.23 11.14
CA GLU A 541 4.17 -47.00 11.98
C GLU A 541 3.13 -46.06 12.62
N VAL A 542 2.02 -46.64 13.08
CA VAL A 542 1.01 -45.95 13.89
C VAL A 542 0.60 -46.89 15.02
N SER A 543 0.38 -46.34 16.23
CA SER A 543 -0.05 -47.14 17.38
C SER A 543 -1.45 -47.73 17.13
N PRO A 544 -1.70 -49.02 17.46
CA PRO A 544 -3.05 -49.59 17.43
C PRO A 544 -4.05 -48.89 18.36
N GLN A 545 -3.58 -48.12 19.35
CA GLN A 545 -4.41 -47.35 20.29
C GLN A 545 -4.79 -45.96 19.76
N THR A 546 -4.36 -45.63 18.54
CA THR A 546 -4.70 -44.37 17.86
C THR A 546 -6.22 -44.25 17.70
N ALA A 547 -6.76 -43.09 18.06
CA ALA A 547 -8.18 -42.78 17.93
C ALA A 547 -8.46 -41.93 16.69
N MET A 548 -7.66 -40.89 16.46
CA MET A 548 -7.77 -40.01 15.30
C MET A 548 -6.42 -39.43 14.90
N VAL A 549 -6.13 -39.40 13.60
CA VAL A 549 -5.00 -38.68 13.01
C VAL A 549 -5.51 -37.63 12.03
N ALA A 550 -4.96 -36.42 12.11
CA ALA A 550 -5.30 -35.32 11.22
C ALA A 550 -4.07 -34.91 10.38
N PHE A 551 -4.23 -34.91 9.05
CA PHE A 551 -3.20 -34.43 8.12
C PHE A 551 -3.64 -33.17 7.39
N SER A 552 -2.77 -32.16 7.39
CA SER A 552 -2.94 -30.98 6.56
C SER A 552 -1.73 -30.79 5.63
N SER A 553 -2.02 -30.47 4.38
CA SER A 553 -1.02 -30.22 3.35
C SER A 553 -1.41 -28.98 2.55
N LEU A 554 -0.43 -28.13 2.26
CA LEU A 554 -0.55 -27.08 1.27
C LEU A 554 0.55 -27.30 0.23
N TYR A 555 0.18 -27.33 -1.04
CA TYR A 555 1.09 -27.26 -2.16
C TYR A 555 0.93 -25.90 -2.85
N PHE A 556 2.06 -25.21 -3.06
CA PHE A 556 2.11 -23.94 -3.77
C PHE A 556 3.12 -24.02 -4.90
N ASN A 557 2.67 -23.61 -6.06
CA ASN A 557 3.47 -23.52 -7.26
C ASN A 557 3.17 -22.18 -7.92
N GLY A 558 4.13 -21.27 -7.98
CA GLY A 558 3.93 -19.91 -8.47
C GLY A 558 5.06 -19.46 -9.36
N LYS A 559 4.76 -18.88 -10.52
CA LYS A 559 5.79 -18.31 -11.39
C LYS A 559 6.12 -16.88 -11.00
N TRP A 560 7.42 -16.56 -10.93
CA TRP A 560 7.83 -15.17 -10.78
C TRP A 560 7.28 -14.34 -11.94
N GLN A 561 6.70 -13.17 -11.65
CA GLN A 561 6.39 -12.18 -12.71
C GLN A 561 7.67 -11.70 -13.40
N SER A 562 8.79 -11.73 -12.68
CA SER A 562 10.13 -11.47 -13.21
C SER A 562 11.03 -12.65 -12.84
N PRO A 563 11.25 -13.61 -13.76
CA PRO A 563 12.18 -14.71 -13.53
C PRO A 563 13.63 -14.24 -13.37
N PHE A 564 14.47 -15.06 -12.74
CA PHE A 564 15.92 -14.90 -12.77
C PHE A 564 16.49 -15.50 -14.07
N ASP A 565 17.60 -14.94 -14.54
CA ASP A 565 18.31 -15.48 -15.70
C ASP A 565 19.20 -16.64 -15.25
N LYS A 566 18.87 -17.87 -15.68
CA LYS A 566 19.61 -19.09 -15.34
C LYS A 566 21.10 -19.02 -15.68
N SER A 567 21.48 -18.23 -16.70
CA SER A 567 22.89 -18.06 -17.07
C SER A 567 23.69 -17.22 -16.06
N LYS A 568 23.00 -16.50 -15.16
CA LYS A 568 23.60 -15.68 -14.10
C LYS A 568 23.61 -16.37 -12.75
N THR A 569 23.05 -17.57 -12.62
CA THR A 569 23.17 -18.37 -11.41
C THR A 569 24.60 -18.88 -11.25
N GLN A 570 25.22 -18.64 -10.11
CA GLN A 570 26.61 -19.04 -9.83
C GLN A 570 26.74 -19.67 -8.44
N LYS A 571 27.78 -20.49 -8.25
CA LYS A 571 28.12 -21.02 -6.92
C LYS A 571 28.73 -19.91 -6.06
N GLU A 572 28.01 -19.49 -5.01
CA GLU A 572 28.46 -18.44 -4.10
C GLU A 572 28.34 -18.87 -2.63
N ASP A 573 29.02 -18.11 -1.77
CA ASP A 573 29.04 -18.37 -0.33
C ASP A 573 27.72 -17.98 0.34
N PHE A 574 27.25 -18.86 1.22
CA PHE A 574 26.18 -18.62 2.16
C PHE A 574 26.70 -18.88 3.58
N GLN A 575 26.67 -17.87 4.43
CA GLN A 575 27.10 -17.95 5.81
C GLN A 575 26.01 -18.58 6.68
N LEU A 576 26.33 -19.64 7.41
CA LEU A 576 25.43 -20.32 8.34
C LEU A 576 25.39 -19.61 9.71
N SER A 577 24.44 -19.98 10.56
CA SER A 577 24.26 -19.37 11.90
C SER A 577 25.45 -19.59 12.84
N ASP A 578 26.26 -20.62 12.62
CA ASP A 578 27.48 -20.92 13.38
C ASP A 578 28.72 -20.18 12.86
N GLY A 579 28.56 -19.34 11.83
CA GLY A 579 29.63 -18.60 11.18
C GLY A 579 30.36 -19.36 10.07
N SER A 580 30.12 -20.66 9.92
CA SER A 580 30.66 -21.44 8.79
C SER A 580 30.01 -21.03 7.47
N THR A 581 30.53 -21.52 6.34
CA THR A 581 30.07 -21.11 5.00
C THR A 581 29.91 -22.33 4.11
N VAL A 582 28.84 -22.34 3.31
CA VAL A 582 28.55 -23.37 2.29
C VAL A 582 28.40 -22.72 0.90
N LYS A 583 28.67 -23.48 -0.17
CA LYS A 583 28.50 -23.02 -1.56
C LYS A 583 27.12 -23.37 -2.09
N VAL A 584 26.30 -22.36 -2.39
CA VAL A 584 24.92 -22.51 -2.87
C VAL A 584 24.79 -22.03 -4.31
N ASP A 585 23.79 -22.51 -5.05
CA ASP A 585 23.41 -21.92 -6.33
C ASP A 585 22.72 -20.58 -6.07
N MET A 586 23.45 -19.50 -6.27
CA MET A 586 23.02 -18.14 -6.01
C MET A 586 22.50 -17.51 -7.30
N MET A 587 21.21 -17.22 -7.35
CA MET A 587 20.59 -16.49 -8.45
C MET A 587 20.97 -15.02 -8.34
N ASN A 588 21.47 -14.45 -9.43
CA ASN A 588 21.90 -13.06 -9.48
C ASN A 588 20.98 -12.24 -10.38
N ALA A 589 20.55 -11.09 -9.89
CA ALA A 589 19.80 -10.12 -10.68
C ALA A 589 20.09 -8.69 -10.25
N GLU A 590 19.89 -7.75 -11.16
CA GLU A 590 19.78 -6.34 -10.85
C GLU A 590 18.49 -5.83 -11.48
N ARG A 591 17.47 -5.55 -10.66
CA ARG A 591 16.13 -5.20 -11.15
C ARG A 591 15.36 -4.40 -10.10
N ARG A 592 14.20 -3.88 -10.48
CA ARG A 592 13.30 -3.23 -9.53
C ARG A 592 12.46 -4.26 -8.76
N ILE A 593 12.42 -4.13 -7.44
CA ILE A 593 11.58 -4.90 -6.53
C ILE A 593 11.00 -3.95 -5.48
N GLY A 594 9.94 -4.35 -4.78
CA GLY A 594 9.60 -3.69 -3.52
C GLY A 594 10.74 -3.92 -2.53
N TYR A 595 11.35 -2.87 -2.01
CA TYR A 595 12.49 -2.92 -1.10
C TYR A 595 12.28 -1.96 0.06
N TYR A 596 12.61 -2.44 1.26
CA TYR A 596 12.57 -1.66 2.49
C TYR A 596 13.83 -1.96 3.31
N GLU A 597 14.37 -0.95 3.97
CA GLU A 597 15.50 -1.12 4.89
C GLU A 597 15.36 -0.16 6.07
N ASP A 598 15.58 -0.68 7.27
CA ASP A 598 15.73 0.09 8.51
C ASP A 598 16.95 -0.40 9.31
N ASP A 599 17.12 0.08 10.54
CA ASP A 599 18.26 -0.31 11.39
C ASP A 599 18.27 -1.81 11.77
N GLN A 600 17.16 -2.52 11.61
CA GLN A 600 17.01 -3.91 12.02
C GLN A 600 16.98 -4.90 10.86
N ILE A 601 16.38 -4.53 9.73
CA ILE A 601 16.15 -5.44 8.60
C ILE A 601 16.43 -4.79 7.24
N GLN A 602 16.70 -5.65 6.26
CA GLN A 602 16.40 -5.40 4.86
C GLN A 602 15.22 -6.30 4.48
N ALA A 603 14.28 -5.82 3.67
CA ALA A 603 13.16 -6.59 3.17
C ALA A 603 12.99 -6.39 1.66
N GLY A 604 12.65 -7.47 0.96
CA GLY A 604 12.44 -7.48 -0.48
C GLY A 604 11.18 -8.26 -0.85
N SER A 605 10.34 -7.71 -1.72
CA SER A 605 9.13 -8.38 -2.22
C SER A 605 9.30 -8.84 -3.67
N PHE A 606 8.99 -10.12 -3.90
CA PHE A 606 9.10 -10.81 -5.17
C PHE A 606 7.71 -11.27 -5.62
N ASN A 607 7.22 -10.67 -6.69
CA ASN A 607 5.85 -10.89 -7.14
C ASN A 607 5.71 -12.21 -7.92
N TYR A 608 4.71 -13.01 -7.54
CA TYR A 608 4.07 -13.99 -8.40
C TYR A 608 2.82 -13.36 -9.03
N TYR A 609 2.07 -14.14 -9.78
CA TYR A 609 0.76 -13.70 -10.24
C TYR A 609 -0.22 -13.80 -9.09
N GLY A 610 -0.53 -12.63 -8.51
CA GLY A 610 -1.48 -12.35 -7.43
C GLY A 610 -1.18 -12.95 -6.05
N CYS A 611 0.01 -13.56 -5.92
CA CYS A 611 0.68 -13.78 -4.66
C CYS A 611 2.03 -13.04 -4.68
N SER A 612 2.64 -12.85 -3.52
CA SER A 612 4.00 -12.33 -3.40
C SER A 612 4.79 -13.08 -2.34
N MET A 613 6.11 -13.17 -2.54
CA MET A 613 7.07 -13.59 -1.52
C MET A 613 7.76 -12.36 -0.94
N LEU A 614 7.46 -12.05 0.32
CA LEU A 614 8.27 -11.13 1.12
C LEU A 614 9.44 -11.90 1.72
N VAL A 615 10.65 -11.39 1.55
CA VAL A 615 11.85 -11.89 2.22
C VAL A 615 12.32 -10.84 3.21
N ILE A 616 12.51 -11.24 4.46
CA ILE A 616 13.04 -10.40 5.54
C ILE A 616 14.43 -10.93 5.90
N LEU A 617 15.44 -10.08 5.72
CA LEU A 617 16.83 -10.33 6.03
C LEU A 617 17.24 -9.50 7.26
N PRO A 618 17.34 -10.10 8.44
CA PRO A 618 17.78 -9.38 9.63
C PRO A 618 19.23 -8.91 9.50
N LYS A 619 19.52 -7.69 9.99
CA LYS A 619 20.88 -7.19 10.14
C LYS A 619 21.60 -7.92 11.30
N SER A 620 20.86 -8.24 12.36
CA SER A 620 21.27 -9.16 13.44
C SER A 620 21.15 -10.64 13.02
N SER A 621 21.31 -11.59 13.95
CA SER A 621 21.08 -13.01 13.65
C SER A 621 19.58 -13.33 13.57
N THR A 622 19.18 -14.15 12.61
CA THR A 622 17.78 -14.56 12.40
C THR A 622 17.21 -15.38 13.55
N GLY A 623 18.07 -15.99 14.38
CA GLY A 623 17.65 -16.63 15.64
C GLY A 623 17.19 -15.61 16.70
N ALA A 624 17.92 -14.50 16.84
CA ALA A 624 17.57 -13.44 17.80
C ALA A 624 16.40 -12.56 17.31
N TYR A 625 16.23 -12.44 15.99
CA TYR A 625 15.18 -11.60 15.41
C TYR A 625 13.80 -12.30 15.37
N LEU A 626 13.75 -13.60 15.04
CA LEU A 626 12.48 -14.33 14.82
C LEU A 626 11.48 -14.26 16.00
N PRO A 627 11.88 -14.32 17.27
CA PRO A 627 10.94 -14.17 18.40
C PRO A 627 10.20 -12.82 18.41
N GLY A 628 10.80 -11.78 17.82
CA GLY A 628 10.18 -10.46 17.65
C GLY A 628 9.37 -10.31 16.36
N VAL A 629 9.35 -11.30 15.46
CA VAL A 629 8.59 -11.23 14.21
C VAL A 629 7.15 -11.63 14.48
N GLY A 630 6.29 -10.65 14.72
CA GLY A 630 4.85 -10.79 14.78
C GLY A 630 4.15 -10.37 13.48
N TYR A 631 2.82 -10.40 13.51
CA TYR A 631 1.99 -9.93 12.40
C TYR A 631 2.22 -8.43 12.10
N ALA A 632 2.46 -7.63 13.13
CA ALA A 632 2.73 -6.20 13.00
C ALA A 632 4.05 -5.93 12.27
N GLU A 633 5.10 -6.71 12.55
CA GLU A 633 6.43 -6.55 11.93
C GLU A 633 6.41 -6.97 10.45
N VAL A 634 5.69 -8.05 10.12
CA VAL A 634 5.47 -8.45 8.72
C VAL A 634 4.74 -7.34 7.97
N ASN A 635 3.68 -6.77 8.55
CA ASN A 635 2.94 -5.66 7.95
C ASN A 635 3.77 -4.38 7.86
N LYS A 636 4.55 -4.03 8.89
CA LYS A 636 5.47 -2.89 8.86
C LYS A 636 6.41 -3.01 7.67
N ALA A 637 7.02 -4.18 7.46
CA ALA A 637 7.89 -4.39 6.31
C ALA A 637 7.14 -4.19 4.99
N LEU A 638 5.92 -4.71 4.86
CA LEU A 638 5.08 -4.58 3.66
C LEU A 638 4.66 -3.14 3.37
N SER A 639 4.24 -2.37 4.38
CA SER A 639 3.82 -0.96 4.24
C SER A 639 4.92 -0.05 3.71
N ASN A 640 6.17 -0.35 4.07
CA ASN A 640 7.32 0.50 3.78
C ASN A 640 8.10 0.05 2.54
N LEU A 641 7.61 -0.93 1.78
CA LEU A 641 8.24 -1.35 0.54
C LEU A 641 8.15 -0.24 -0.51
N GLU A 642 9.31 0.24 -0.96
CA GLU A 642 9.42 1.14 -2.09
C GLU A 642 9.88 0.36 -3.33
N ASN A 643 9.31 0.67 -4.50
CA ASN A 643 9.78 0.05 -5.74
C ASN A 643 11.18 0.59 -6.11
N MET A 644 12.25 -0.13 -5.80
CA MET A 644 13.64 0.33 -5.94
C MET A 644 14.44 -0.62 -6.83
N LYS A 645 15.40 -0.09 -7.60
CA LYS A 645 16.40 -0.92 -8.32
C LYS A 645 17.40 -1.46 -7.30
N VAL A 646 17.55 -2.78 -7.20
CA VAL A 646 18.35 -3.46 -6.17
C VAL A 646 19.27 -4.50 -6.84
N LYS A 647 20.49 -4.65 -6.33
CA LYS A 647 21.36 -5.80 -6.64
C LYS A 647 20.95 -6.97 -5.74
N ILE A 648 20.52 -8.06 -6.34
CA ILE A 648 19.89 -9.18 -5.65
C ILE A 648 20.77 -10.42 -5.80
N LYS A 649 21.05 -11.06 -4.67
CA LYS A 649 21.57 -12.43 -4.61
C LYS A 649 20.56 -13.26 -3.82
N PHE A 650 20.00 -14.28 -4.47
CA PHE A 650 18.93 -15.09 -3.93
C PHE A 650 19.29 -16.58 -4.08
N PRO A 651 19.48 -17.34 -2.99
CA PRO A 651 19.88 -18.73 -3.09
C PRO A 651 18.70 -19.57 -3.57
N LYS A 652 18.96 -20.52 -4.48
CA LYS A 652 18.03 -21.63 -4.71
C LYS A 652 17.94 -22.46 -3.44
N PHE A 653 16.73 -22.84 -3.06
CA PHE A 653 16.52 -23.74 -1.95
C PHE A 653 15.33 -24.64 -2.23
N ASN A 654 15.41 -25.87 -1.75
CA ASN A 654 14.32 -26.82 -1.82
C ASN A 654 14.35 -27.66 -0.55
N PHE A 655 13.28 -27.63 0.24
CA PHE A 655 13.19 -28.46 1.43
C PHE A 655 11.74 -28.80 1.77
N ALA A 656 11.59 -29.90 2.48
CA ALA A 656 10.33 -30.33 3.06
C ALA A 656 10.47 -30.43 4.58
N GLN A 657 9.42 -30.05 5.30
CA GLN A 657 9.36 -30.22 6.75
C GLN A 657 8.07 -30.92 7.17
N LYS A 658 8.20 -31.87 8.09
CA LYS A 658 7.11 -32.44 8.86
C LYS A 658 7.03 -31.69 10.18
N ASN A 659 5.89 -31.06 10.45
CA ASN A 659 5.60 -30.41 11.71
C ASN A 659 4.62 -31.31 12.49
N ASP A 660 5.09 -31.89 13.59
CA ASP A 660 4.21 -32.46 14.62
C ASP A 660 3.66 -31.30 15.46
N LEU A 661 2.35 -31.10 15.41
CA LEU A 661 1.73 -29.92 15.97
C LEU A 661 1.17 -30.16 17.38
N VAL A 662 1.22 -31.39 17.93
CA VAL A 662 0.57 -31.71 19.21
C VAL A 662 1.18 -30.91 20.36
N SER A 663 2.50 -30.97 20.56
CA SER A 663 3.20 -30.23 21.63
C SER A 663 2.99 -28.72 21.50
N HIS A 664 3.11 -28.23 20.26
CA HIS A 664 2.97 -26.83 19.92
C HIS A 664 1.56 -26.29 20.20
N LEU A 665 0.51 -27.01 19.80
CA LEU A 665 -0.88 -26.61 20.02
C LEU A 665 -1.28 -26.69 21.50
N LYS A 666 -0.78 -27.69 22.26
CA LYS A 666 -0.92 -27.72 23.72
C LYS A 666 -0.34 -26.46 24.36
N SER A 667 0.85 -26.04 23.93
CA SER A 667 1.48 -24.81 24.42
C SER A 667 0.74 -23.51 24.02
N MET A 668 -0.26 -23.61 23.13
CA MET A 668 -1.19 -22.54 22.75
C MET A 668 -2.55 -22.65 23.46
N GLY A 669 -2.70 -23.60 24.40
CA GLY A 669 -3.91 -23.77 25.21
C GLY A 669 -4.89 -24.83 24.70
N LEU A 670 -4.53 -25.61 23.67
CA LEU A 670 -5.35 -26.71 23.19
C LEU A 670 -4.94 -28.02 23.87
N ASP A 671 -5.37 -28.25 25.10
CA ASP A 671 -5.01 -29.46 25.85
C ASP A 671 -6.05 -30.57 25.71
N SER A 672 -7.34 -30.22 25.83
CA SER A 672 -8.42 -31.21 25.95
C SER A 672 -8.58 -32.06 24.69
N ALA A 673 -8.28 -31.50 23.50
CA ALA A 673 -8.37 -32.24 22.25
C ALA A 673 -7.43 -33.46 22.16
N PHE A 674 -6.34 -33.46 22.92
CA PHE A 674 -5.31 -34.50 22.89
C PHE A 674 -5.39 -35.46 24.09
N ASP A 675 -6.38 -35.28 24.96
CA ASP A 675 -6.53 -36.08 26.18
C ASP A 675 -7.76 -37.00 26.06
N SER A 676 -7.51 -38.31 26.16
CA SER A 676 -8.55 -39.33 26.01
C SER A 676 -9.69 -39.22 27.04
N GLY A 677 -9.47 -38.60 28.20
CA GLY A 677 -10.47 -38.44 29.25
C GLY A 677 -11.36 -37.20 29.09
N SER A 678 -10.83 -36.13 28.50
CA SER A 678 -11.47 -34.82 28.44
C SER A 678 -11.83 -34.34 27.04
N ALA A 679 -11.29 -34.97 25.98
CA ALA A 679 -11.64 -34.66 24.60
C ALA A 679 -13.15 -34.84 24.37
N ASP A 680 -13.76 -33.83 23.77
CA ASP A 680 -15.15 -33.86 23.38
C ASP A 680 -15.28 -33.65 21.87
N PHE A 681 -15.15 -34.75 21.12
CA PHE A 681 -15.43 -34.82 19.68
C PHE A 681 -16.78 -35.51 19.38
N THR A 682 -17.76 -35.33 20.25
CA THR A 682 -19.10 -35.93 20.08
C THR A 682 -19.84 -35.42 18.85
N GLY A 683 -19.40 -34.31 18.23
CA GLY A 683 -19.86 -33.88 16.91
C GLY A 683 -19.36 -34.75 15.75
N ILE A 684 -18.24 -35.44 15.91
CA ILE A 684 -17.68 -36.37 14.91
C ILE A 684 -18.30 -37.75 15.04
N ALA A 685 -18.27 -38.34 16.24
CA ALA A 685 -18.79 -39.68 16.51
C ALA A 685 -19.32 -39.76 17.95
N ASP A 686 -20.34 -40.58 18.17
CA ASP A 686 -20.84 -40.82 19.53
C ASP A 686 -19.81 -41.63 20.34
N ARG A 687 -19.80 -41.42 21.67
CA ARG A 687 -18.93 -42.20 22.58
C ARG A 687 -19.34 -43.68 22.53
N SER A 688 -18.38 -44.56 22.31
CA SER A 688 -18.57 -46.01 22.41
C SER A 688 -18.13 -46.51 23.78
N ALA A 689 -18.68 -47.64 24.24
CA ALA A 689 -18.39 -48.19 25.56
C ALA A 689 -16.88 -48.49 25.69
N GLY A 690 -16.17 -47.67 26.47
CA GLY A 690 -14.73 -47.80 26.72
C GLY A 690 -13.80 -47.12 25.71
N PHE A 691 -14.32 -46.40 24.71
CA PHE A 691 -13.51 -45.71 23.70
C PHE A 691 -14.01 -44.28 23.45
N ASN A 692 -13.19 -43.29 23.80
CA ASN A 692 -13.45 -41.87 23.55
C ASN A 692 -12.60 -41.40 22.36
N LEU A 693 -13.17 -40.54 21.51
CA LEU A 693 -12.45 -39.96 20.39
C LEU A 693 -11.62 -38.76 20.87
N TYR A 694 -10.33 -38.76 20.55
CA TYR A 694 -9.39 -37.67 20.81
C TYR A 694 -8.39 -37.60 19.65
N ILE A 695 -7.68 -36.48 19.51
CA ILE A 695 -6.60 -36.34 18.53
C ILE A 695 -5.37 -37.08 19.07
N SER A 696 -5.00 -38.17 18.42
CA SER A 696 -3.77 -38.88 18.73
C SER A 696 -2.56 -38.21 18.09
N ASP A 697 -2.71 -37.72 16.87
CA ASP A 697 -1.68 -36.97 16.14
C ASP A 697 -2.33 -35.93 15.21
N ILE A 698 -1.68 -34.78 15.08
CA ILE A 698 -2.00 -33.74 14.11
C ILE A 698 -0.70 -33.23 13.52
N SER A 699 -0.59 -33.36 12.21
CA SER A 699 0.64 -33.03 11.53
C SER A 699 0.41 -32.27 10.24
N GLN A 700 1.34 -31.35 9.98
CA GLN A 700 1.40 -30.59 8.74
C GLN A 700 2.69 -30.93 8.02
N LYS A 701 2.58 -31.23 6.72
CA LYS A 701 3.73 -31.30 5.84
C LYS A 701 3.74 -30.09 4.93
N CYS A 702 4.88 -29.45 4.81
CA CYS A 702 5.10 -28.30 3.94
C CYS A 702 6.31 -28.56 3.07
N THR A 703 6.20 -28.27 1.77
CA THR A 703 7.28 -28.38 0.80
C THR A 703 7.41 -27.04 0.08
N ILE A 704 8.65 -26.57 -0.06
CA ILE A 704 8.94 -25.38 -0.84
C ILE A 704 10.17 -25.63 -1.72
N SER A 705 10.09 -25.19 -2.97
CA SER A 705 11.19 -25.26 -3.93
C SER A 705 11.26 -23.95 -4.70
N VAL A 706 12.32 -23.17 -4.48
CA VAL A 706 12.53 -21.86 -5.11
C VAL A 706 13.67 -21.94 -6.12
N ASP A 707 13.40 -21.55 -7.36
CA ASP A 707 14.36 -21.50 -8.45
C ASP A 707 14.21 -20.23 -9.31
N GLU A 708 14.90 -20.21 -10.46
CA GLU A 708 14.92 -19.06 -11.35
C GLU A 708 13.56 -18.73 -11.97
N GLU A 709 12.66 -19.70 -12.12
CA GLU A 709 11.34 -19.52 -12.74
C GLU A 709 10.26 -19.17 -11.70
N GLY A 710 10.40 -19.61 -10.46
CA GLY A 710 9.38 -19.41 -9.44
C GLY A 710 9.52 -20.35 -8.25
N THR A 711 8.36 -20.69 -7.68
CA THR A 711 8.17 -21.85 -6.83
C THR A 711 7.62 -23.00 -7.68
N GLU A 712 8.49 -23.96 -7.98
CA GLU A 712 8.42 -25.20 -8.81
C GLU A 712 7.76 -25.18 -10.23
N ALA A 713 8.45 -25.65 -11.30
CA ALA A 713 8.08 -25.35 -12.70
C ALA A 713 8.33 -26.45 -13.77
N ALA A 714 7.84 -26.22 -15.03
CA ALA A 714 8.42 -26.70 -16.30
C ALA A 714 8.02 -25.87 -17.57
N ALA A 715 9.05 -25.47 -18.36
CA ALA A 715 9.17 -25.05 -19.78
C ALA A 715 8.88 -23.58 -20.27
N LEU A 716 10.00 -22.86 -20.50
CA LEU A 716 10.48 -21.97 -21.62
C LEU A 716 9.56 -20.93 -22.34
N THR A 717 9.94 -19.63 -22.28
CA THR A 717 10.69 -18.88 -23.33
C THR A 717 11.21 -17.53 -22.77
N SER A 718 12.46 -17.18 -23.09
CA SER A 718 13.14 -15.95 -22.63
C SER A 718 13.14 -14.85 -23.71
N VAL A 719 12.87 -13.59 -23.33
CA VAL A 719 13.21 -12.40 -24.13
C VAL A 719 14.10 -11.49 -23.30
N VAL A 720 15.33 -11.30 -23.75
CA VAL A 720 16.32 -10.38 -23.19
C VAL A 720 16.23 -9.07 -23.95
N LEU A 721 16.02 -7.96 -23.24
CA LEU A 721 16.25 -6.61 -23.77
C LEU A 721 17.48 -6.02 -23.08
N ALA A 722 18.56 -5.85 -23.85
CA ALA A 722 19.66 -4.93 -23.58
C ALA A 722 19.43 -3.69 -24.45
N GLY A 723 19.72 -2.45 -24.09
CA GLY A 723 20.27 -1.79 -22.91
C GLY A 723 20.54 -0.32 -23.31
N SER A 724 20.78 0.56 -22.34
CA SER A 724 21.58 1.79 -22.52
C SER A 724 22.04 2.33 -21.15
N SER A 725 23.21 2.94 -21.14
CA SER A 725 24.09 3.20 -19.99
C SER A 725 23.83 4.52 -19.25
N MET A 726 24.10 4.48 -17.93
CA MET A 726 23.95 5.52 -16.89
C MET A 726 25.03 6.63 -16.94
N PRO A 727 24.79 7.77 -16.27
CA PRO A 727 25.78 8.41 -15.39
C PRO A 727 25.63 7.91 -13.93
N ARG A 728 26.74 7.71 -13.21
CA ARG A 728 26.80 7.39 -11.76
C ARG A 728 26.47 8.66 -10.94
N GLU A 729 25.89 8.61 -9.75
CA GLU A 729 26.21 7.69 -8.65
C GLU A 729 25.09 7.61 -7.57
N ASN A 730 24.20 6.63 -7.67
CA ASN A 730 23.64 5.95 -6.50
C ASN A 730 23.80 4.47 -6.78
N THR A 731 24.76 3.83 -6.12
CA THR A 731 24.97 2.39 -6.26
C THR A 731 23.70 1.68 -5.77
N PRO A 732 23.02 0.86 -6.58
CA PRO A 732 21.82 0.15 -6.14
C PRO A 732 22.13 -0.62 -4.84
N PRO A 733 21.25 -0.58 -3.82
CA PRO A 733 21.49 -1.28 -2.57
C PRO A 733 21.66 -2.78 -2.82
N GLU A 734 22.44 -3.41 -1.93
CA GLU A 734 22.80 -4.81 -2.00
C GLU A 734 21.88 -5.61 -1.09
N PHE A 735 20.95 -6.34 -1.70
CA PHE A 735 20.05 -7.25 -1.00
C PHE A 735 20.53 -8.68 -1.24
N TYR A 736 21.51 -9.09 -0.44
CA TYR A 736 22.18 -10.37 -0.57
C TYR A 736 21.67 -11.35 0.47
N LEU A 737 20.89 -12.33 0.04
CA LEU A 737 20.39 -13.42 0.87
C LEU A 737 21.47 -14.51 1.03
N ASN A 738 22.65 -14.10 1.49
CA ASN A 738 23.82 -14.96 1.70
C ASN A 738 24.01 -15.34 3.17
N LYS A 739 22.97 -15.21 3.99
CA LYS A 739 22.88 -15.59 5.41
C LYS A 739 21.42 -15.92 5.75
N PRO A 740 21.11 -16.51 6.92
CA PRO A 740 19.76 -16.96 7.23
C PRO A 740 18.71 -15.85 7.10
N PHE A 741 17.54 -16.17 6.57
CA PHE A 741 16.47 -15.19 6.32
C PHE A 741 15.09 -15.80 6.57
N ILE A 742 14.09 -14.94 6.69
CA ILE A 742 12.68 -15.31 6.83
C ILE A 742 11.96 -15.01 5.51
N PHE A 743 11.02 -15.85 5.11
CA PHE A 743 10.16 -15.59 3.97
C PHE A 743 8.69 -15.75 4.35
N VAL A 744 7.83 -14.99 3.68
CA VAL A 744 6.36 -15.04 3.78
C VAL A 744 5.81 -15.08 2.36
N ILE A 745 5.05 -16.11 2.01
CA ILE A 745 4.25 -16.16 0.79
C ILE A 745 2.82 -15.81 1.16
N ARG A 746 2.25 -14.78 0.53
CA ARG A 746 0.89 -14.30 0.81
C ARG A 746 0.05 -14.18 -0.46
N ASP A 747 -1.26 -14.29 -0.31
CA ASP A 747 -2.23 -13.82 -1.32
C ASP A 747 -2.30 -12.29 -1.28
N ASP A 748 -2.11 -11.64 -2.43
CA ASP A 748 -2.03 -10.17 -2.51
C ASP A 748 -3.42 -9.52 -2.34
N ARG A 749 -4.51 -10.26 -2.57
CA ARG A 749 -5.88 -9.73 -2.52
C ARG A 749 -6.39 -9.63 -1.08
N THR A 750 -6.06 -10.61 -0.26
CA THR A 750 -6.59 -10.79 1.09
C THR A 750 -5.56 -10.57 2.19
N GLY A 751 -4.26 -10.66 1.87
CA GLY A 751 -3.19 -10.63 2.86
C GLY A 751 -3.03 -11.91 3.67
N LEU A 752 -3.76 -12.98 3.31
CA LEU A 752 -3.65 -14.28 3.95
C LEU A 752 -2.28 -14.92 3.68
N ILE A 753 -1.61 -15.36 4.74
CA ILE A 753 -0.30 -16.02 4.66
C ILE A 753 -0.50 -17.49 4.27
N LEU A 754 0.02 -17.84 3.10
CA LEU A 754 0.02 -19.20 2.58
C LEU A 754 1.17 -20.01 3.17
N PHE A 755 2.36 -19.40 3.22
CA PHE A 755 3.55 -19.97 3.87
C PHE A 755 4.31 -18.92 4.65
N ILE A 756 4.88 -19.33 5.77
CA ILE A 756 5.92 -18.60 6.46
C ILE A 756 7.04 -19.57 6.82
N GLY A 757 8.29 -19.14 6.68
CA GLY A 757 9.42 -20.01 7.00
C GLY A 757 10.72 -19.26 7.20
N LYS A 758 11.72 -20.00 7.66
CA LYS A 758 13.08 -19.55 7.92
C LYS A 758 14.06 -20.47 7.22
N VAL A 759 14.89 -19.90 6.37
CA VAL A 759 15.99 -20.61 5.70
C VAL A 759 17.26 -20.36 6.52
N LYS A 760 17.83 -21.43 7.09
CA LYS A 760 19.13 -21.44 7.77
C LYS A 760 20.24 -21.99 6.88
N ASN A 761 19.93 -22.97 6.03
CA ASN A 761 20.87 -23.58 5.10
C ASN A 761 20.13 -23.95 3.79
N PRO A 762 20.40 -23.26 2.66
CA PRO A 762 19.74 -23.56 1.37
C PRO A 762 20.00 -24.97 0.81
N LEU A 763 21.06 -25.66 1.29
CA LEU A 763 21.40 -27.04 0.90
C LEU A 763 20.76 -28.10 1.80
N ASP A 764 20.15 -27.70 2.91
CA ASP A 764 19.42 -28.61 3.79
C ASP A 764 18.03 -28.85 3.21
N HIS A 765 17.83 -30.05 2.66
CA HIS A 765 16.55 -30.47 2.06
C HIS A 765 15.50 -30.85 3.12
N GLY A 766 15.84 -30.76 4.41
CA GLY A 766 15.01 -31.19 5.51
C GLY A 766 14.94 -32.72 5.61
N ARG A 767 14.26 -33.21 6.65
CA ARG A 767 13.98 -34.63 6.81
C ARG A 767 12.58 -34.92 6.21
N PRO A 768 12.46 -35.88 5.26
CA PRO A 768 11.16 -36.33 4.78
C PRO A 768 10.28 -36.90 5.90
#